data_AF-A0AAX6IL18-F1
#
_entry.id   AF-A0AAX6IL18-F1
#
_cell.length_a   1.000
_cell.length_b   1.000
_cell.length_c   1.000
_cell.angle_alpha   90.00
_cell.angle_beta   90.00
_cell.angle_gamma   90.00
#
_symmetry.space_group_name_H-M   'P 1'
#
loop_
_entity.id
_entity.type
_entity.pdbx_description
1 polymer ?
#
loop_
_entity_poly.entity_id
_entity_poly.type
_entity_poly.pdbx_seq_one_letter_code
_entity_poly.pdbx_strand_id
1 'polypeptide(L)'
;MIRLMRQRHFPVAFKCYYSFHKIDSMTSDNLCFKMVIHVHSDSVFRRYQKEMRQNKGLWPLYRGFFVDVDLFKVHKEKAAELVKDSNSIHKSVNGGCESSSSMDGLADEDANLMIKLKFLTYKIRTFLIRNGLPILFRDGPSAYRTYYLRQMKIWGTSASKQRELSNMLDEWAVYIRRKYGNKQLSSSTYLTEAEPFLEQYAKRSPRHQALVGSAGNLVSSEGFLALIEGGRDEEGDLHPEGEIASPIPSSLDAVPKDEGLIIFFPGIPGCAKSALCKEILNAPGALGDARPVHSLMGDLIKGKYWQKVADERRRKPCTITLADKNAPNEEVWRQIEDMCRSTNASAVPIVPESEGTDSNPFSIEALAVFIHRVLQRINHPGNLDKASPNAGYVLLMFYNLYNGKNRREFESELLERFGTLVKMPLLKSDRKPLPDPLKSILDEGMSLFKLHNSKHGRLEPSKGSYKREWAQWEKRLREVFAGNADYLNSIQVPFDIAVKQVIEQLKDVTKGAKRTPDTEKRKFGNIVYAAVALPVVEIRSLLDKLAIKDPKAKEFLEKKDLENSLQRAHVTLAHKRSHGVTAVASYGIYQQQQVPVDFTALFFSDKMAALETRLGSVNGEQVCSKNEWPHATIWTAAGTPAKEANTLPQLHSEGKATRVDIDPPITITGLLDFF
;
A
#
# COMPACT_ATOMS: atom_id res chain seq x y z
N MET A 1 -21.63 -5.71 4.69
CA MET A 1 -20.56 -6.32 3.84
C MET A 1 -21.03 -6.68 2.43
N ILE A 2 -21.89 -7.69 2.23
CA ILE A 2 -22.26 -8.18 0.87
C ILE A 2 -22.84 -7.09 -0.03
N ARG A 3 -23.79 -6.30 0.50
CA ARG A 3 -24.40 -5.16 -0.20
C ARG A 3 -23.34 -4.16 -0.68
N LEU A 4 -22.39 -3.81 0.17
CA LEU A 4 -21.29 -2.91 -0.17
C LEU A 4 -20.40 -3.48 -1.26
N MET A 5 -20.02 -4.76 -1.15
CA MET A 5 -19.18 -5.43 -2.15
C MET A 5 -19.84 -5.44 -3.54
N ARG A 6 -21.17 -5.62 -3.58
CA ARG A 6 -21.95 -5.50 -4.83
C ARG A 6 -22.02 -4.07 -5.33
N GLN A 7 -22.32 -3.09 -4.47
CA GLN A 7 -22.39 -1.66 -4.84
C GLN A 7 -21.06 -1.11 -5.37
N ARG A 8 -19.94 -1.48 -4.75
CA ARG A 8 -18.58 -1.06 -5.15
C ARG A 8 -18.01 -1.91 -6.28
N HIS A 9 -18.78 -2.85 -6.81
CA HIS A 9 -18.39 -3.76 -7.91
C HIS A 9 -17.05 -4.45 -7.66
N PHE A 10 -16.81 -4.88 -6.40
CA PHE A 10 -15.60 -5.61 -6.08
C PHE A 10 -15.62 -6.97 -6.78
N PRO A 11 -14.50 -7.43 -7.38
CA PRO A 11 -14.40 -8.74 -7.99
C PRO A 11 -14.40 -9.82 -6.90
N VAL A 12 -15.60 -10.21 -6.47
CA VAL A 12 -15.86 -11.24 -5.46
C VAL A 12 -16.96 -12.20 -5.93
N ALA A 13 -16.87 -13.46 -5.55
CA ALA A 13 -17.91 -14.47 -5.73
C ALA A 13 -18.38 -15.01 -4.38
N PHE A 14 -19.67 -15.30 -4.28
CA PHE A 14 -20.28 -15.87 -3.07
C PHE A 14 -20.75 -17.28 -3.39
N LYS A 15 -20.27 -18.28 -2.66
CA LYS A 15 -20.70 -19.68 -2.81
C LYS A 15 -21.27 -20.17 -1.50
N CYS A 16 -22.52 -20.64 -1.51
CA CYS A 16 -23.15 -21.24 -0.34
C CYS A 16 -23.16 -22.76 -0.46
N TYR A 17 -22.79 -23.43 0.62
CA TYR A 17 -22.75 -24.88 0.75
C TYR A 17 -23.65 -25.32 1.91
N TYR A 18 -24.26 -26.49 1.80
CA TYR A 18 -24.98 -27.08 2.92
C TYR A 18 -23.98 -27.66 3.93
N SER A 19 -24.13 -27.34 5.21
CA SER A 19 -23.20 -27.79 6.25
C SER A 19 -23.61 -29.18 6.79
N PHE A 20 -23.15 -30.24 6.13
CA PHE A 20 -23.46 -31.63 6.52
C PHE A 20 -22.92 -32.06 7.91
N HIS A 21 -22.01 -31.29 8.52
CA HIS A 21 -21.38 -31.63 9.80
C HIS A 21 -22.17 -31.22 11.06
N LYS A 22 -23.35 -30.60 10.92
CA LYS A 22 -24.26 -30.29 12.05
C LYS A 22 -25.49 -31.21 12.12
N ILE A 23 -25.52 -32.30 11.34
CA ILE A 23 -26.71 -33.18 11.24
C ILE A 23 -26.99 -33.92 12.55
N ASP A 24 -25.96 -34.27 13.33
CA ASP A 24 -26.15 -35.04 14.58
C ASP A 24 -26.57 -34.17 15.78
N SER A 25 -26.56 -32.84 15.65
CA SER A 25 -27.04 -31.92 16.69
C SER A 25 -28.14 -31.01 16.14
N MET A 26 -29.39 -31.39 16.41
CA MET A 26 -30.63 -30.58 16.41
C MET A 26 -31.60 -30.78 15.23
N THR A 27 -32.84 -31.07 15.62
CA THR A 27 -34.18 -30.93 15.00
C THR A 27 -34.29 -30.52 13.52
N SER A 28 -35.23 -31.16 12.82
CA SER A 28 -35.60 -31.04 11.39
C SER A 28 -35.89 -29.63 10.83
N ASP A 29 -35.81 -28.56 11.63
CA ASP A 29 -36.20 -27.20 11.25
C ASP A 29 -35.04 -26.19 11.14
N ASN A 30 -33.78 -26.63 11.33
CA ASN A 30 -32.60 -25.77 11.25
C ASN A 30 -31.72 -26.12 10.04
N LEU A 31 -31.75 -25.26 9.01
CA LEU A 31 -30.88 -25.41 7.84
C LEU A 31 -29.62 -24.57 8.04
N CYS A 32 -28.48 -25.23 8.22
CA CYS A 32 -27.17 -24.56 8.35
C CYS A 32 -26.47 -24.51 6.99
N PHE A 33 -26.24 -23.32 6.47
CA PHE A 33 -25.46 -23.07 5.26
C PHE A 33 -24.12 -22.46 5.63
N LYS A 34 -23.08 -22.80 4.87
CA LYS A 34 -21.77 -22.14 4.93
C LYS A 34 -21.55 -21.36 3.65
N MET A 35 -21.43 -20.05 3.76
CA MET A 35 -21.14 -19.15 2.64
C MET A 35 -19.65 -18.82 2.60
N VAL A 36 -18.99 -19.15 1.50
CA VAL A 36 -17.61 -18.78 1.19
C VAL A 36 -17.61 -17.51 0.35
N ILE A 37 -16.84 -16.51 0.79
CA ILE A 37 -16.60 -15.28 0.03
C ILE A 37 -15.25 -15.40 -0.67
N HIS A 38 -15.29 -15.62 -1.98
CA HIS A 38 -14.10 -15.73 -2.80
C HIS A 38 -13.73 -14.36 -3.36
N VAL A 39 -12.59 -13.82 -2.93
CA VAL A 39 -12.08 -12.53 -3.39
C VAL A 39 -11.06 -12.78 -4.50
N HIS A 40 -11.34 -12.29 -5.71
CA HIS A 40 -10.53 -12.62 -6.90
C HIS A 40 -9.25 -11.77 -7.06
N SER A 41 -9.07 -10.72 -6.26
CA SER A 41 -7.89 -9.84 -6.34
C SER A 41 -7.57 -9.23 -4.98
N ASP A 42 -6.29 -9.19 -4.63
CA ASP A 42 -5.84 -8.61 -3.35
C ASP A 42 -6.13 -7.11 -3.20
N SER A 43 -6.24 -6.40 -4.33
CA SER A 43 -6.62 -4.99 -4.35
C SER A 43 -7.96 -4.75 -3.64
N VAL A 44 -8.84 -5.75 -3.63
CA VAL A 44 -10.15 -5.70 -2.96
C VAL A 44 -10.02 -5.62 -1.45
N PHE A 45 -9.05 -6.30 -0.84
CA PHE A 45 -8.86 -6.21 0.62
C PHE A 45 -8.49 -4.79 1.03
N ARG A 46 -7.58 -4.15 0.28
CA ARG A 46 -7.17 -2.76 0.52
C ARG A 46 -8.34 -1.79 0.35
N ARG A 47 -9.11 -1.94 -0.74
CA ARG A 47 -10.28 -1.11 -1.02
C ARG A 47 -11.40 -1.30 0.00
N TYR A 48 -11.70 -2.54 0.37
CA TYR A 48 -12.69 -2.86 1.40
C TYR A 48 -12.28 -2.30 2.77
N GLN A 49 -10.99 -2.36 3.10
CA GLN A 49 -10.46 -1.77 4.34
C GLN A 49 -10.63 -0.24 4.38
N LYS A 50 -10.54 0.45 3.23
CA LYS A 50 -10.83 1.89 3.14
C LYS A 50 -12.30 2.19 3.48
N GLU A 51 -13.23 1.38 2.97
CA GLU A 51 -14.66 1.50 3.30
C GLU A 51 -14.94 1.18 4.77
N MET A 52 -14.26 0.19 5.36
CA MET A 52 -14.36 -0.11 6.80
C MET A 52 -13.97 1.07 7.70
N ARG A 53 -13.00 1.90 7.28
CA ARG A 53 -12.61 3.10 8.03
C ARG A 53 -13.73 4.15 8.06
N GLN A 54 -14.52 4.21 6.99
CA GLN A 54 -15.65 5.13 6.87
C GLN A 54 -16.94 4.57 7.48
N ASN A 55 -17.07 3.24 7.56
CA ASN A 55 -18.25 2.57 8.07
C ASN A 55 -17.86 1.49 9.09
N LYS A 56 -17.81 1.90 10.37
CA LYS A 56 -17.37 1.08 11.52
C LYS A 56 -18.23 -0.17 11.76
N GLY A 57 -19.44 -0.26 11.19
CA GLY A 57 -20.33 -1.43 11.31
C GLY A 57 -20.03 -2.56 10.31
N LEU A 58 -19.03 -2.39 9.42
CA LEU A 58 -18.67 -3.41 8.44
C LEU A 58 -17.84 -4.53 9.07
N TRP A 59 -18.22 -5.78 8.79
CA TRP A 59 -17.42 -6.95 9.16
C TRP A 59 -16.07 -6.94 8.44
N PRO A 60 -14.98 -7.36 9.10
CA PRO A 60 -13.68 -7.46 8.47
C PRO A 60 -13.66 -8.52 7.37
N LEU A 61 -12.89 -8.27 6.31
CA LEU A 61 -12.73 -9.18 5.17
C LEU A 61 -11.31 -9.75 5.14
N TYR A 62 -11.19 -11.07 5.13
CA TYR A 62 -9.90 -11.78 5.09
C TYR A 62 -9.85 -12.79 3.94
N ARG A 63 -8.64 -13.23 3.56
CA ARG A 63 -8.48 -14.33 2.61
C ARG A 63 -9.07 -15.61 3.21
N GLY A 64 -9.92 -16.31 2.45
CA GLY A 64 -10.59 -17.53 2.92
C GLY A 64 -11.73 -17.27 3.92
N PHE A 65 -12.32 -16.06 3.91
CA PHE A 65 -13.44 -15.72 4.78
C PHE A 65 -14.69 -16.56 4.48
N PHE A 66 -15.25 -17.18 5.51
CA PHE A 66 -16.50 -17.91 5.45
C PHE A 66 -17.47 -17.39 6.51
N VAL A 67 -18.76 -17.45 6.19
CA VAL A 67 -19.87 -17.07 7.06
C VAL A 67 -20.77 -18.28 7.22
N ASP A 68 -20.95 -18.73 8.45
CA ASP A 68 -21.98 -19.71 8.76
C ASP A 68 -23.33 -18.97 8.85
N VAL A 69 -24.32 -19.47 8.13
CA VAL A 69 -25.66 -18.92 7.97
C VAL A 69 -26.65 -19.96 8.49
N ASP A 70 -27.11 -19.77 9.71
CA ASP A 70 -28.15 -20.61 10.29
C ASP A 70 -29.53 -20.03 9.91
N LEU A 71 -30.30 -20.79 9.13
CA LEU A 71 -31.67 -20.45 8.78
C LEU A 71 -32.62 -21.24 9.68
N PHE A 72 -33.37 -20.51 10.51
CA PHE A 72 -34.40 -21.06 11.38
C PHE A 72 -35.77 -20.89 10.74
N LYS A 73 -36.58 -21.94 10.76
CA LYS A 73 -37.98 -21.86 10.35
C LYS A 73 -38.79 -21.22 11.49
N VAL A 74 -39.10 -19.93 11.34
CA VAL A 74 -39.84 -19.19 12.39
C VAL A 74 -41.32 -19.57 12.32
N HIS A 75 -41.84 -20.28 13.32
CA HIS A 75 -43.29 -20.43 13.50
C HIS A 75 -43.91 -19.06 13.85
N LYS A 76 -45.06 -18.74 13.25
CA LYS A 76 -45.72 -17.42 13.29
C LYS A 76 -45.88 -16.84 14.70
N GLU A 77 -45.95 -17.66 15.73
CA GLU A 77 -46.07 -17.24 17.14
C GLU A 77 -44.74 -16.73 17.73
N LYS A 78 -43.58 -17.30 17.35
CA LYS A 78 -42.24 -16.84 17.79
C LYS A 78 -41.70 -15.64 16.99
N ALA A 79 -42.24 -15.38 15.80
CA ALA A 79 -41.88 -14.20 15.01
C ALA A 79 -42.27 -12.89 15.70
N ALA A 80 -43.41 -12.89 16.41
CA ALA A 80 -43.93 -11.70 17.10
C ALA A 80 -43.10 -11.31 18.34
N GLU A 81 -42.44 -12.27 18.99
CA GLU A 81 -41.54 -12.01 20.14
C GLU A 81 -40.17 -11.46 19.68
N LEU A 82 -39.58 -12.02 18.63
CA LEU A 82 -38.29 -11.54 18.07
C LEU A 82 -38.38 -10.15 17.44
N VAL A 83 -39.56 -9.76 16.93
CA VAL A 83 -39.84 -8.39 16.41
C VAL A 83 -40.04 -7.38 17.55
N LYS A 84 -40.48 -7.82 18.74
CA LYS A 84 -40.57 -6.95 19.92
C LYS A 84 -39.19 -6.68 20.53
N ASP A 85 -38.30 -7.67 20.57
CA ASP A 85 -36.92 -7.49 21.06
C ASP A 85 -36.07 -6.62 20.14
N SER A 86 -36.20 -6.76 18.82
CA SER A 86 -35.47 -5.90 17.86
C SER A 86 -35.91 -4.42 17.90
N ASN A 87 -37.17 -4.14 18.28
CA ASN A 87 -37.65 -2.78 18.51
C ASN A 87 -37.23 -2.19 19.87
N SER A 88 -36.89 -3.03 20.87
CA SER A 88 -36.34 -2.58 22.15
C SER A 88 -34.89 -2.09 22.02
N ILE A 89 -34.11 -2.72 21.13
CA ILE A 89 -32.72 -2.32 20.82
C ILE A 89 -32.67 -0.98 20.05
N HIS A 90 -33.72 -0.64 19.30
CA HIS A 90 -33.80 0.63 18.56
C HIS A 90 -34.26 1.83 19.39
N LYS A 91 -34.80 1.64 20.61
CA LYS A 91 -35.33 2.73 21.46
C LYS A 91 -34.34 3.30 22.48
N SER A 92 -33.17 2.69 22.70
CA SER A 92 -32.16 3.20 23.63
C SER A 92 -31.27 4.31 23.06
N VAL A 93 -31.55 4.81 21.85
CA VAL A 93 -30.69 5.80 21.15
C VAL A 93 -31.15 7.25 21.31
N ASN A 94 -32.33 7.56 21.85
CA ASN A 94 -32.76 8.97 22.03
C ASN A 94 -33.58 9.21 23.31
N GLY A 95 -33.00 9.87 24.32
CA GLY A 95 -33.73 10.51 25.43
C GLY A 95 -32.95 10.56 26.76
N GLY A 96 -32.59 11.75 27.25
CA GLY A 96 -31.60 12.00 28.31
C GLY A 96 -31.98 11.77 29.80
N CYS A 97 -30.91 11.77 30.62
CA CYS A 97 -30.77 12.08 32.07
C CYS A 97 -31.34 11.08 33.11
N GLU A 98 -30.66 10.67 34.21
CA GLU A 98 -29.57 11.25 35.02
C GLU A 98 -28.61 10.21 35.66
N SER A 99 -27.35 10.67 35.87
CA SER A 99 -26.25 10.26 36.77
C SER A 99 -26.13 8.85 37.38
N SER A 100 -25.08 8.11 37.00
CA SER A 100 -23.90 7.88 37.88
C SER A 100 -22.76 7.21 37.08
N SER A 101 -21.53 7.58 37.42
CA SER A 101 -20.27 7.37 36.71
C SER A 101 -19.75 5.92 36.63
N SER A 102 -19.43 5.47 35.41
CA SER A 102 -18.29 4.56 35.15
C SER A 102 -17.92 4.59 33.67
N MET A 103 -16.63 4.77 33.39
CA MET A 103 -16.06 4.99 32.06
C MET A 103 -16.47 3.94 31.01
N ASP A 104 -16.92 4.44 29.87
CA ASP A 104 -17.16 3.69 28.64
C ASP A 104 -15.82 3.56 27.89
N GLY A 105 -15.10 2.47 28.15
CA GLY A 105 -13.82 2.20 27.54
C GLY A 105 -13.33 0.81 27.91
N LEU A 106 -13.48 -0.15 26.99
CA LEU A 106 -12.66 -1.37 26.82
C LEU A 106 -13.29 -2.30 25.77
N ALA A 107 -13.39 -1.83 24.52
CA ALA A 107 -13.74 -2.69 23.39
C ALA A 107 -12.87 -2.39 22.16
N ASP A 108 -11.53 -2.46 22.28
CA ASP A 108 -10.68 -2.23 21.09
C ASP A 108 -9.31 -2.96 20.98
N GLU A 109 -8.91 -3.84 21.90
CA GLU A 109 -7.64 -4.60 21.74
C GLU A 109 -7.85 -6.12 21.85
N ASP A 110 -8.67 -6.56 22.81
CA ASP A 110 -8.93 -7.97 23.04
C ASP A 110 -9.68 -8.66 21.90
N ALA A 111 -10.55 -7.95 21.18
CA ALA A 111 -11.23 -8.49 20.01
C ALA A 111 -10.25 -8.78 18.85
N ASN A 112 -9.26 -7.91 18.63
CA ASN A 112 -8.23 -8.11 17.61
C ASN A 112 -7.21 -9.18 18.01
N LEU A 113 -6.90 -9.30 19.30
CA LEU A 113 -6.06 -10.37 19.84
C LEU A 113 -6.78 -11.73 19.78
N MET A 114 -8.08 -11.76 20.12
CA MET A 114 -8.96 -12.93 20.01
C MET A 114 -9.16 -13.37 18.55
N ILE A 115 -9.23 -12.44 17.60
CA ILE A 115 -9.27 -12.76 16.16
C ILE A 115 -7.92 -13.33 15.69
N LYS A 116 -6.78 -12.77 16.12
CA LYS A 116 -5.44 -13.31 15.80
C LYS A 116 -5.21 -14.71 16.37
N LEU A 117 -5.75 -15.00 17.56
CA LEU A 117 -5.69 -16.33 18.19
C LEU A 117 -6.56 -17.36 17.45
N LYS A 118 -7.72 -16.97 16.90
CA LYS A 118 -8.59 -17.83 16.08
C LYS A 118 -7.97 -18.32 14.76
N PHE A 119 -6.83 -17.76 14.33
CA PHE A 119 -6.11 -18.16 13.11
C PHE A 119 -4.70 -18.74 13.36
N LEU A 120 -4.32 -18.94 14.62
CA LEU A 120 -3.01 -19.50 14.95
C LEU A 120 -2.80 -20.89 14.31
N THR A 121 -3.86 -21.69 14.29
CA THR A 121 -3.92 -23.04 13.71
C THR A 121 -3.62 -23.07 12.20
N TYR A 122 -4.16 -22.10 11.46
CA TYR A 122 -3.87 -21.90 10.02
C TYR A 122 -2.45 -21.40 9.79
N LYS A 123 -1.99 -20.45 10.63
CA LYS A 123 -0.65 -19.86 10.52
C LYS A 123 0.45 -20.89 10.73
N ILE A 124 0.27 -21.80 11.69
CA ILE A 124 1.18 -22.92 11.95
C ILE A 124 1.33 -23.79 10.70
N ARG A 125 0.21 -24.27 10.14
CA ARG A 125 0.19 -25.16 8.97
C ARG A 125 0.81 -24.53 7.73
N THR A 126 0.46 -23.28 7.46
CA THR A 126 0.82 -22.62 6.21
C THR A 126 2.21 -21.98 6.26
N PHE A 127 2.48 -21.15 7.27
CA PHE A 127 3.68 -20.34 7.28
C PHE A 127 4.83 -20.99 8.05
N LEU A 128 4.56 -21.75 9.11
CA LEU A 128 5.63 -22.38 9.88
C LEU A 128 5.97 -23.77 9.34
N ILE A 129 4.97 -24.56 8.94
CA ILE A 129 5.17 -25.90 8.38
C ILE A 129 5.41 -25.82 6.87
N ARG A 130 4.40 -25.54 6.05
CA ARG A 130 4.50 -25.63 4.58
C ARG A 130 5.61 -24.76 4.00
N ASN A 131 5.60 -23.45 4.30
CA ASN A 131 6.57 -22.52 3.72
C ASN A 131 7.99 -22.71 4.27
N GLY A 132 8.14 -23.35 5.44
CA GLY A 132 9.45 -23.64 6.02
C GLY A 132 10.01 -25.02 5.62
N LEU A 133 9.22 -25.88 4.95
CA LEU A 133 9.69 -27.18 4.45
C LEU A 133 10.93 -27.07 3.55
N PRO A 134 10.99 -26.17 2.54
CA PRO A 134 12.18 -26.05 1.69
C PRO A 134 13.44 -25.73 2.51
N ILE A 135 13.32 -24.84 3.50
CA ILE A 135 14.43 -24.41 4.36
C ILE A 135 14.87 -25.57 5.27
N LEU A 136 13.91 -26.31 5.83
CA LEU A 136 14.19 -27.46 6.68
C LEU A 136 14.95 -28.57 5.93
N PHE A 137 14.54 -28.87 4.68
CA PHE A 137 15.14 -29.95 3.89
C PHE A 137 16.43 -29.53 3.20
N ARG A 138 16.57 -28.27 2.77
CA ARG A 138 17.76 -27.76 2.08
C ARG A 138 18.85 -27.30 3.05
N ASP A 139 18.47 -26.51 4.06
CA ASP A 139 19.39 -25.75 4.91
C ASP A 139 19.45 -26.32 6.35
N GLY A 140 18.57 -27.27 6.67
CA GLY A 140 18.58 -28.03 7.92
C GLY A 140 17.81 -27.40 9.09
N PRO A 141 17.72 -28.10 10.24
CA PRO A 141 16.91 -27.67 11.39
C PRO A 141 17.30 -26.32 11.99
N SER A 142 18.58 -25.96 11.96
CA SER A 142 19.06 -24.67 12.48
C SER A 142 18.55 -23.48 11.64
N ALA A 143 18.57 -23.63 10.32
CA ALA A 143 18.02 -22.64 9.40
C ALA A 143 16.49 -22.56 9.50
N TYR A 144 15.82 -23.71 9.65
CA TYR A 144 14.38 -23.78 9.89
C TYR A 144 13.97 -23.08 11.19
N ARG A 145 14.75 -23.25 12.27
CA ARG A 145 14.57 -22.55 13.54
C ARG A 145 14.69 -21.04 13.40
N THR A 146 15.73 -20.59 12.70
CA THR A 146 15.93 -19.17 12.40
C THR A 146 14.74 -18.61 11.60
N TYR A 147 14.25 -19.37 10.63
CA TYR A 147 13.09 -19.01 9.82
C TYR A 147 11.81 -18.86 10.65
N TYR A 148 11.39 -19.88 11.40
CA TYR A 148 10.13 -19.82 12.12
C TYR A 148 10.16 -18.79 13.26
N LEU A 149 11.33 -18.56 13.89
CA LEU A 149 11.49 -17.53 14.93
C LEU A 149 11.33 -16.13 14.34
N ARG A 150 11.89 -15.91 13.16
CA ARG A 150 11.67 -14.66 12.41
C ARG A 150 10.19 -14.45 12.07
N GLN A 151 9.50 -15.49 11.62
CA GLN A 151 8.05 -15.41 11.33
C GLN A 151 7.24 -15.05 12.59
N MET A 152 7.52 -15.71 13.72
CA MET A 152 6.84 -15.40 14.98
C MET A 152 7.16 -14.00 15.51
N LYS A 153 8.38 -13.49 15.28
CA LYS A 153 8.75 -12.11 15.59
C LYS A 153 7.98 -11.10 14.73
N ILE A 154 7.81 -11.39 13.44
CA ILE A 154 7.00 -10.57 12.52
C ILE A 154 5.54 -10.53 12.97
N TRP A 155 5.02 -11.62 13.53
CA TRP A 155 3.63 -11.69 14.01
C TRP A 155 3.39 -11.04 15.38
N GLY A 156 4.44 -10.63 16.07
CA GLY A 156 4.34 -10.11 17.45
C GLY A 156 3.93 -11.19 18.46
N THR A 157 4.26 -12.46 18.20
CA THR A 157 3.94 -13.57 19.11
C THR A 157 4.68 -13.39 20.45
N SER A 158 4.00 -13.56 21.58
CA SER A 158 4.62 -13.39 22.91
C SER A 158 5.76 -14.38 23.16
N ALA A 159 6.75 -14.01 23.98
CA ALA A 159 7.91 -14.86 24.28
C ALA A 159 7.53 -16.22 24.88
N SER A 160 6.47 -16.27 25.70
CA SER A 160 5.92 -17.53 26.21
C SER A 160 5.36 -18.41 25.08
N LYS A 161 4.61 -17.81 24.15
CA LYS A 161 3.99 -18.54 23.05
C LYS A 161 5.00 -18.95 21.96
N GLN A 162 6.05 -18.16 21.76
CA GLN A 162 7.18 -18.52 20.91
C GLN A 162 7.85 -19.81 21.40
N ARG A 163 8.10 -19.93 22.71
CA ARG A 163 8.66 -21.16 23.30
C ARG A 163 7.78 -22.39 23.06
N GLU A 164 6.47 -22.27 23.26
CA GLU A 164 5.52 -23.37 22.98
C GLU A 164 5.55 -23.80 21.51
N LEU A 165 5.51 -22.84 20.58
CA LEU A 165 5.52 -23.11 19.15
C LEU A 165 6.86 -23.66 18.67
N SER A 166 7.97 -23.14 19.18
CA SER A 166 9.31 -23.64 18.86
C SER A 166 9.48 -25.11 19.25
N ASN A 167 9.01 -25.52 20.44
CA ASN A 167 9.07 -26.91 20.86
C ASN A 167 8.31 -27.83 19.88
N MET A 168 7.08 -27.45 19.50
CA MET A 168 6.29 -28.22 18.53
C MET A 168 6.97 -28.29 17.15
N LEU A 169 7.55 -27.18 16.67
CA LEU A 169 8.19 -27.11 15.35
C LEU A 169 9.52 -27.85 15.31
N ASP A 170 10.27 -27.87 16.42
CA ASP A 170 11.48 -28.67 16.57
C ASP A 170 11.14 -30.17 16.51
N GLU A 171 10.07 -30.60 17.18
CA GLU A 171 9.57 -31.98 17.08
C GLU A 171 9.06 -32.34 15.68
N TRP A 172 8.36 -31.41 15.02
CA TRP A 172 7.95 -31.57 13.63
C TRP A 172 9.16 -31.78 12.71
N ALA A 173 10.19 -30.96 12.88
CA ALA A 173 11.42 -31.04 12.10
C ALA A 173 12.12 -32.40 12.25
N VAL A 174 12.16 -32.94 13.47
CA VAL A 174 12.70 -34.27 13.74
C VAL A 174 11.82 -35.36 13.11
N TYR A 175 10.49 -35.26 13.30
CA TYR A 175 9.52 -36.22 12.77
C TYR A 175 9.63 -36.36 11.25
N ILE A 176 9.55 -35.23 10.53
CA ILE A 176 9.48 -35.27 9.07
C ILE A 176 10.81 -35.64 8.42
N ARG A 177 11.94 -35.21 9.02
CA ARG A 177 13.28 -35.62 8.55
C ARG A 177 13.58 -37.08 8.83
N ARG A 178 13.06 -37.66 9.93
CA ARG A 178 13.19 -39.10 10.19
C ARG A 178 12.41 -39.93 9.16
N LYS A 179 11.24 -39.45 8.73
CA LYS A 179 10.38 -40.17 7.78
C LYS A 179 10.83 -40.02 6.32
N TYR A 180 11.35 -38.86 5.91
CA TYR A 180 11.70 -38.56 4.51
C TYR A 180 13.21 -38.39 4.24
N GLY A 181 14.05 -38.40 5.27
CA GLY A 181 15.50 -38.17 5.12
C GLY A 181 15.78 -36.79 4.53
N ASN A 182 16.49 -36.76 3.40
CA ASN A 182 16.79 -35.54 2.62
C ASN A 182 15.85 -35.35 1.42
N LYS A 183 14.86 -36.23 1.22
CA LYS A 183 13.90 -36.09 0.11
C LYS A 183 12.83 -35.08 0.50
N GLN A 184 12.73 -33.98 -0.25
CA GLN A 184 11.81 -32.91 0.04
C GLN A 184 10.35 -33.37 -0.12
N LEU A 185 9.55 -33.19 0.94
CA LEU A 185 8.10 -33.36 0.89
C LEU A 185 7.49 -32.30 -0.02
N SER A 186 6.63 -32.70 -0.95
CA SER A 186 5.94 -31.74 -1.82
C SER A 186 5.03 -30.81 -1.01
N SER A 187 5.09 -29.51 -1.32
CA SER A 187 4.19 -28.50 -0.75
C SER A 187 2.71 -28.77 -1.06
N SER A 188 2.40 -29.59 -2.06
CA SER A 188 1.02 -30.01 -2.38
C SER A 188 0.53 -31.16 -1.51
N THR A 189 1.41 -31.97 -0.92
CA THR A 189 1.02 -33.13 -0.11
C THR A 189 1.33 -32.95 1.38
N TYR A 190 1.89 -31.82 1.81
CA TYR A 190 2.37 -31.64 3.18
C TYR A 190 1.33 -31.90 4.28
N LEU A 191 0.04 -31.66 4.02
CA LEU A 191 -1.03 -31.88 5.00
C LEU A 191 -1.24 -33.36 5.33
N THR A 192 -0.90 -34.28 4.41
CA THR A 192 -1.00 -35.73 4.69
C THR A 192 -0.03 -36.16 5.77
N GLU A 193 1.00 -35.36 6.03
CA GLU A 193 2.03 -35.60 7.05
C GLU A 193 1.87 -34.66 8.25
N ALA A 194 1.51 -33.40 8.00
CA ALA A 194 1.35 -32.40 9.05
C ALA A 194 0.12 -32.67 9.92
N GLU A 195 -1.02 -33.10 9.37
CA GLU A 195 -2.23 -33.33 10.17
C GLU A 195 -2.08 -34.52 11.14
N PRO A 196 -1.56 -35.71 10.73
CA PRO A 196 -1.33 -36.81 11.67
C PRO A 196 -0.34 -36.44 12.78
N PHE A 197 0.72 -35.70 12.45
CA PHE A 197 1.66 -35.21 13.46
C PHE A 197 1.00 -34.26 14.45
N LEU A 198 0.25 -33.25 13.95
CA LEU A 198 -0.42 -32.27 14.80
C LEU A 198 -1.50 -32.94 15.66
N GLU A 199 -2.22 -33.94 15.15
CA GLU A 199 -3.19 -34.72 15.91
C GLU A 199 -2.52 -35.50 17.06
N GLN A 200 -1.41 -36.18 16.78
CA GLN A 200 -0.65 -36.89 17.82
C GLN A 200 -0.06 -35.92 18.85
N TYR A 201 0.40 -34.74 18.42
CA TYR A 201 0.91 -33.71 19.31
C TYR A 201 -0.19 -33.13 20.22
N ALA A 202 -1.38 -32.91 19.66
CA ALA A 202 -2.55 -32.40 20.36
C ALA A 202 -3.05 -33.35 21.46
N LYS A 203 -3.07 -34.67 21.18
CA LYS A 203 -3.49 -35.72 22.14
C LYS A 203 -2.64 -35.80 23.41
N ARG A 204 -1.44 -35.21 23.43
CA ARG A 204 -0.51 -35.29 24.58
C ARG A 204 -0.91 -34.38 25.74
N SER A 205 -1.65 -33.30 25.51
CA SER A 205 -2.19 -32.46 26.59
C SER A 205 -3.30 -31.51 26.12
N PRO A 206 -4.22 -31.11 27.02
CA PRO A 206 -5.20 -30.06 26.71
C PRO A 206 -4.56 -28.73 26.26
N ARG A 207 -3.35 -28.42 26.77
CA ARG A 207 -2.58 -27.24 26.37
C ARG A 207 -2.07 -27.34 24.93
N HIS A 208 -1.67 -28.52 24.48
CA HIS A 208 -1.28 -28.76 23.08
C HIS A 208 -2.49 -28.74 22.15
N GLN A 209 -3.62 -29.31 22.57
CA GLN A 209 -4.89 -29.22 21.84
C GLN A 209 -5.33 -27.76 21.62
N ALA A 210 -5.23 -26.92 22.65
CA ALA A 210 -5.51 -25.49 22.54
C ALA A 210 -4.50 -24.73 21.65
N LEU A 211 -3.26 -25.23 21.51
CA LEU A 211 -2.22 -24.64 20.68
C LEU A 211 -2.42 -24.91 19.18
N VAL A 212 -2.76 -26.14 18.80
CA VAL A 212 -2.80 -26.58 17.39
C VAL A 212 -4.23 -26.66 16.81
N GLY A 213 -5.24 -26.61 17.65
CA GLY A 213 -6.66 -26.66 17.30
C GLY A 213 -7.14 -28.05 16.88
N SER A 214 -8.26 -28.11 16.15
CA SER A 214 -8.77 -29.37 15.57
C SER A 214 -7.79 -29.90 14.51
N ALA A 215 -6.97 -30.86 14.88
CA ALA A 215 -6.12 -31.65 13.99
C ALA A 215 -6.70 -33.06 13.87
N GLY A 216 -6.63 -33.68 12.69
CA GLY A 216 -7.18 -35.03 12.45
C GLY A 216 -8.65 -35.10 12.00
N ASN A 217 -9.38 -33.98 11.96
CA ASN A 217 -10.69 -33.94 11.30
C ASN A 217 -10.49 -33.91 9.78
N LEU A 218 -10.96 -34.95 9.09
CA LEU A 218 -10.82 -35.20 7.66
C LEU A 218 -11.36 -34.01 6.81
N VAL A 219 -10.55 -32.98 6.59
CA VAL A 219 -10.77 -32.04 5.50
C VAL A 219 -10.40 -32.80 4.23
N SER A 220 -11.40 -33.19 3.43
CA SER A 220 -11.19 -33.84 2.13
C SER A 220 -10.16 -33.04 1.33
N SER A 221 -8.97 -33.63 1.18
CA SER A 221 -7.83 -33.06 0.47
C SER A 221 -8.11 -32.83 -1.01
N GLU A 222 -9.10 -33.53 -1.57
CA GLU A 222 -9.53 -33.40 -2.97
C GLU A 222 -10.23 -32.05 -3.24
N GLY A 223 -10.92 -31.47 -2.26
CA GLY A 223 -11.53 -30.14 -2.39
C GLY A 223 -10.54 -28.97 -2.27
N PHE A 224 -9.41 -29.19 -1.57
CA PHE A 224 -8.39 -28.15 -1.35
C PHE A 224 -7.35 -28.10 -2.49
N LEU A 225 -7.07 -29.25 -3.13
CA LEU A 225 -6.10 -29.36 -4.21
C LEU A 225 -6.62 -28.83 -5.56
N ALA A 226 -7.94 -28.90 -5.81
CA ALA A 226 -8.55 -28.36 -7.03
C ALA A 226 -8.54 -26.81 -7.12
N LEU A 227 -8.15 -26.11 -6.05
CA LEU A 227 -8.05 -24.63 -5.99
C LEU A 227 -6.63 -24.08 -6.23
N ILE A 228 -5.61 -24.95 -6.32
CA ILE A 228 -4.19 -24.54 -6.34
C ILE A 228 -3.43 -25.18 -7.53
N GLU A 229 -4.11 -25.57 -8.60
CA GLU A 229 -3.45 -25.77 -9.91
C GLU A 229 -3.30 -24.41 -10.61
N GLY A 230 -2.37 -23.64 -10.08
CA GLY A 230 -1.98 -22.33 -10.60
C GLY A 230 -0.57 -22.01 -10.13
N GLY A 231 0.37 -22.93 -10.41
CA GLY A 231 1.79 -22.74 -10.15
C GLY A 231 2.28 -21.44 -10.79
N ARG A 232 2.63 -20.47 -9.95
CA ARG A 232 3.62 -19.45 -10.24
C ARG A 232 4.14 -18.87 -8.94
N ASP A 233 5.44 -19.03 -8.79
CA ASP A 233 6.30 -18.65 -7.69
C ASP A 233 5.95 -17.28 -7.10
N GLU A 234 5.47 -17.31 -5.85
CA GLU A 234 5.35 -16.13 -5.00
C GLU A 234 6.64 -15.99 -4.18
N GLU A 235 7.28 -14.84 -4.36
CA GLU A 235 8.35 -14.26 -3.52
C GLU A 235 9.80 -14.69 -3.83
N GLY A 236 10.44 -13.86 -4.67
CA GLY A 236 11.72 -13.20 -4.37
C GLY A 236 12.84 -14.07 -3.82
N ASP A 237 13.65 -14.58 -4.73
CA ASP A 237 14.92 -15.23 -4.41
C ASP A 237 15.87 -14.36 -3.59
N LEU A 238 16.58 -15.08 -2.74
CA LEU A 238 17.71 -14.68 -1.92
C LEU A 238 18.87 -14.19 -2.82
N HIS A 239 19.42 -13.01 -2.53
CA HIS A 239 20.76 -12.66 -2.99
C HIS A 239 21.77 -12.72 -1.82
N PRO A 240 22.98 -13.26 -2.06
CA PRO A 240 24.04 -13.35 -1.05
C PRO A 240 24.56 -11.96 -0.64
N GLU A 241 24.92 -11.82 0.63
CA GLU A 241 25.64 -10.66 1.15
C GLU A 241 27.02 -10.56 0.49
N GLY A 242 27.29 -9.41 -0.14
CA GLY A 242 28.60 -8.99 -0.62
C GLY A 242 29.03 -7.74 0.14
N GLU A 243 30.28 -7.76 0.61
CA GLU A 243 30.92 -6.87 1.57
C GLU A 243 30.84 -5.37 1.21
N ILE A 244 30.57 -4.54 2.22
CA ILE A 244 30.52 -3.08 2.11
C ILE A 244 31.89 -2.51 2.52
N ALA A 245 32.60 -1.91 1.56
CA ALA A 245 33.67 -0.96 1.84
C ALA A 245 33.09 0.47 1.88
N SER A 246 33.47 1.24 2.91
CA SER A 246 33.08 2.64 3.10
C SER A 246 33.93 3.60 2.27
N PRO A 247 33.40 4.77 1.89
CA PRO A 247 34.23 5.98 1.86
C PRO A 247 33.62 7.17 2.62
N ILE A 248 34.55 7.96 3.15
CA ILE A 248 34.43 9.17 4.00
C ILE A 248 33.97 10.38 3.14
N PRO A 249 33.27 11.38 3.71
CA PRO A 249 32.75 12.52 2.95
C PRO A 249 33.79 13.65 2.82
N SER A 250 33.87 14.28 1.64
CA SER A 250 34.50 15.59 1.50
C SER A 250 33.88 16.45 0.39
N SER A 251 33.63 17.70 0.79
CA SER A 251 33.46 18.95 0.04
C SER A 251 32.30 19.11 -0.97
N LEU A 252 31.49 20.13 -0.65
CA LEU A 252 30.67 20.94 -1.56
C LEU A 252 31.49 21.32 -2.81
N ASP A 253 31.02 20.90 -3.99
CA ASP A 253 31.20 21.68 -5.23
C ASP A 253 30.27 21.16 -6.35
N ALA A 254 30.05 22.04 -7.33
CA ALA A 254 29.04 22.04 -8.39
C ALA A 254 28.64 20.68 -9.03
N VAL A 255 27.35 20.57 -9.38
CA VAL A 255 26.74 19.42 -10.09
C VAL A 255 27.55 19.05 -11.35
N PRO A 256 28.07 17.81 -11.46
CA PRO A 256 28.76 17.36 -12.66
C PRO A 256 27.77 17.21 -13.83
N LYS A 257 28.07 17.83 -14.97
CA LYS A 257 27.29 17.73 -16.23
C LYS A 257 27.52 16.40 -16.98
N ASP A 258 27.89 15.33 -16.27
CA ASP A 258 28.20 14.01 -16.83
C ASP A 258 27.07 12.99 -16.67
N GLU A 259 25.97 13.37 -16.02
CA GLU A 259 24.80 12.51 -15.82
C GLU A 259 23.89 12.50 -17.05
N GLY A 260 23.47 11.34 -17.54
CA GLY A 260 22.51 11.23 -18.65
C GLY A 260 21.05 11.21 -18.19
N LEU A 261 20.13 11.28 -19.14
CA LEU A 261 18.69 11.35 -18.87
C LEU A 261 17.94 10.24 -19.62
N ILE A 262 17.03 9.54 -18.94
CA ILE A 262 16.16 8.52 -19.53
C ILE A 262 14.72 9.02 -19.48
N ILE A 263 14.14 9.30 -20.64
CA ILE A 263 12.71 9.65 -20.77
C ILE A 263 11.94 8.38 -21.10
N PHE A 264 10.93 8.03 -20.30
CA PHE A 264 10.16 6.80 -20.48
C PHE A 264 8.65 7.02 -20.26
N PHE A 265 7.83 6.04 -20.67
CA PHE A 265 6.38 6.23 -20.79
C PHE A 265 5.57 5.18 -20.03
N PRO A 266 5.13 5.50 -18.80
CA PRO A 266 4.08 4.77 -18.08
C PRO A 266 2.69 5.02 -18.71
N GLY A 267 2.50 4.59 -19.95
CA GLY A 267 1.26 4.73 -20.70
C GLY A 267 0.80 3.43 -21.38
N ILE A 268 -0.31 3.50 -22.10
CA ILE A 268 -0.86 2.40 -22.91
C ILE A 268 -0.71 2.71 -24.41
N PRO A 269 -0.87 1.74 -25.33
CA PRO A 269 -0.93 2.02 -26.76
C PRO A 269 -1.95 3.14 -27.08
N GLY A 270 -1.64 4.02 -28.03
CA GLY A 270 -2.49 5.18 -28.34
C GLY A 270 -2.18 6.45 -27.53
N CYS A 271 -1.32 6.40 -26.50
CA CYS A 271 -0.90 7.60 -25.77
C CYS A 271 0.15 8.48 -26.48
N ALA A 272 0.33 8.34 -27.81
CA ALA A 272 1.20 9.19 -28.64
C ALA A 272 2.72 9.20 -28.35
N LYS A 273 3.27 8.21 -27.62
CA LYS A 273 4.72 8.12 -27.29
C LYS A 273 5.64 8.26 -28.51
N SER A 274 5.46 7.41 -29.52
CA SER A 274 6.33 7.40 -30.70
C SER A 274 6.24 8.70 -31.51
N ALA A 275 5.03 9.29 -31.58
CA ALA A 275 4.84 10.59 -32.20
C ALA A 275 5.58 11.69 -31.40
N LEU A 276 5.46 11.69 -30.07
CA LEU A 276 6.14 12.63 -29.20
C LEU A 276 7.66 12.48 -29.29
N CYS A 277 8.18 11.25 -29.30
CA CYS A 277 9.61 10.99 -29.48
C CYS A 277 10.12 11.52 -30.82
N LYS A 278 9.33 11.39 -31.89
CA LYS A 278 9.66 11.93 -33.21
C LYS A 278 9.71 13.46 -33.20
N GLU A 279 8.74 14.12 -32.58
CA GLU A 279 8.74 15.59 -32.44
C GLU A 279 9.94 16.09 -31.62
N ILE A 280 10.27 15.42 -30.51
CA ILE A 280 11.44 15.79 -29.70
C ILE A 280 12.74 15.60 -30.49
N LEU A 281 12.87 14.51 -31.26
CA LEU A 281 14.06 14.27 -32.10
C LEU A 281 14.20 15.28 -33.25
N ASN A 282 13.09 15.68 -33.86
CA ASN A 282 13.07 16.62 -34.99
C ASN A 282 13.28 18.08 -34.57
N ALA A 283 13.30 18.37 -33.27
CA ALA A 283 13.54 19.68 -32.71
C ALA A 283 14.89 19.73 -31.98
N PRO A 284 16.04 19.71 -32.69
CA PRO A 284 17.36 19.73 -32.07
C PRO A 284 17.55 21.01 -31.24
N GLY A 285 18.05 20.86 -30.01
CA GLY A 285 18.17 21.95 -29.04
C GLY A 285 16.86 22.36 -28.34
N ALA A 286 15.72 21.75 -28.70
CA ALA A 286 14.43 22.09 -28.09
C ALA A 286 14.35 21.77 -26.60
N LEU A 287 15.19 20.89 -26.06
CA LEU A 287 15.25 20.62 -24.62
C LEU A 287 16.10 21.65 -23.84
N GLY A 288 16.66 22.66 -24.52
CA GLY A 288 17.55 23.65 -23.90
C GLY A 288 18.83 23.02 -23.33
N ASP A 289 19.19 21.84 -23.83
CA ASP A 289 20.24 20.97 -23.34
C ASP A 289 21.22 20.65 -24.48
N ALA A 290 22.52 20.69 -24.18
CA ALA A 290 23.58 20.43 -25.16
C ALA A 290 23.83 18.92 -25.38
N ARG A 291 23.23 18.05 -24.56
CA ARG A 291 23.40 16.59 -24.66
C ARG A 291 22.75 16.03 -25.94
N PRO A 292 23.35 15.01 -26.57
CA PRO A 292 22.75 14.36 -27.73
C PRO A 292 21.47 13.63 -27.35
N VAL A 293 20.40 13.84 -28.11
CA VAL A 293 19.13 13.11 -27.98
C VAL A 293 19.12 11.92 -28.93
N HIS A 294 18.72 10.76 -28.43
CA HIS A 294 18.52 9.55 -29.25
C HIS A 294 17.25 8.83 -28.82
N SER A 295 16.57 8.18 -29.75
CA SER A 295 15.38 7.39 -29.48
C SER A 295 15.64 5.91 -29.70
N LEU A 296 15.16 5.08 -28.76
CA LEU A 296 15.17 3.63 -28.86
C LEU A 296 13.73 3.14 -28.95
N MET A 297 13.28 2.78 -30.15
CA MET A 297 11.91 2.34 -30.41
C MET A 297 11.71 0.86 -30.10
N GLY A 298 10.83 0.57 -29.14
CA GLY A 298 10.57 -0.77 -28.64
C GLY A 298 9.98 -1.72 -29.68
N ASP A 299 9.16 -1.22 -30.59
CA ASP A 299 8.53 -2.04 -31.63
C ASP A 299 9.53 -2.52 -32.71
N LEU A 300 10.65 -1.80 -32.88
CA LEU A 300 11.74 -2.20 -33.79
C LEU A 300 12.76 -3.10 -33.10
N ILE A 301 12.72 -3.18 -31.78
CA ILE A 301 13.68 -3.93 -30.96
C ILE A 301 13.02 -5.23 -30.48
N LYS A 302 13.39 -6.35 -31.11
CA LYS A 302 13.00 -7.69 -30.66
C LYS A 302 13.70 -8.04 -29.32
N GLY A 303 12.97 -8.70 -28.41
CA GLY A 303 13.51 -9.29 -27.18
C GLY A 303 13.66 -8.32 -25.99
N LYS A 304 14.79 -8.43 -25.27
CA LYS A 304 15.10 -7.73 -24.01
C LYS A 304 15.33 -6.21 -24.22
N TYR A 305 14.27 -5.46 -24.50
CA TYR A 305 14.34 -4.03 -24.80
C TYR A 305 15.03 -3.19 -23.71
N TRP A 306 14.61 -3.31 -22.45
CA TRP A 306 15.17 -2.52 -21.35
C TRP A 306 16.63 -2.84 -21.08
N GLN A 307 17.07 -4.07 -21.36
CA GLN A 307 18.49 -4.42 -21.36
C GLN A 307 19.25 -3.64 -22.44
N LYS A 308 18.71 -3.53 -23.67
CA LYS A 308 19.36 -2.74 -24.72
C LYS A 308 19.43 -1.25 -24.37
N VAL A 309 18.42 -0.72 -23.68
CA VAL A 309 18.46 0.65 -23.14
C VAL A 309 19.63 0.76 -22.15
N ALA A 310 19.79 -0.20 -21.23
CA ALA A 310 20.91 -0.23 -20.29
C ALA A 310 22.28 -0.31 -21.00
N ASP A 311 22.40 -1.14 -22.04
CA ASP A 311 23.63 -1.32 -22.81
C ASP A 311 24.02 -0.04 -23.56
N GLU A 312 23.07 0.59 -24.26
CA GLU A 312 23.31 1.87 -24.95
C GLU A 312 23.65 3.00 -23.98
N ARG A 313 23.02 3.01 -22.80
CA ARG A 313 23.33 3.96 -21.73
C ARG A 313 24.74 3.80 -21.19
N ARG A 314 25.19 2.57 -20.94
CA ARG A 314 26.59 2.28 -20.57
C ARG A 314 27.58 2.72 -21.65
N ARG A 315 27.21 2.55 -22.92
CA ARG A 315 28.03 2.95 -24.07
C ARG A 315 28.09 4.47 -24.26
N LYS A 316 27.02 5.20 -23.94
CA LYS A 316 26.86 6.64 -24.15
C LYS A 316 26.28 7.34 -22.91
N PRO A 317 27.07 7.52 -21.83
CA PRO A 317 26.56 8.01 -20.54
C PRO A 317 26.03 9.45 -20.60
N CYS A 318 26.60 10.35 -21.41
CA CYS A 318 26.19 11.77 -21.42
C CYS A 318 25.08 12.10 -22.43
N THR A 319 24.11 11.19 -22.64
CA THR A 319 23.01 11.34 -23.62
C THR A 319 21.61 11.43 -23.00
N ILE A 320 20.66 12.01 -23.74
CA ILE A 320 19.22 11.93 -23.44
C ILE A 320 18.63 10.77 -24.25
N THR A 321 18.19 9.71 -23.58
CA THR A 321 17.55 8.53 -24.18
C THR A 321 16.03 8.67 -24.13
N LEU A 322 15.38 8.69 -25.29
CA LEU A 322 13.94 8.52 -25.42
C LEU A 322 13.63 7.02 -25.50
N ALA A 323 13.18 6.43 -24.38
CA ALA A 323 12.79 5.03 -24.31
C ALA A 323 11.35 4.85 -24.81
N ASP A 324 11.17 4.83 -26.13
CA ASP A 324 9.88 4.67 -26.79
C ASP A 324 9.32 3.23 -26.67
N LYS A 325 8.87 2.90 -25.45
CA LYS A 325 8.14 1.69 -25.10
C LYS A 325 7.23 1.95 -23.91
N ASN A 326 6.12 1.20 -23.83
CA ASN A 326 5.27 1.21 -22.63
C ASN A 326 6.05 0.64 -21.43
N ALA A 327 5.97 1.33 -20.29
CA ALA A 327 6.50 0.90 -19.00
C ALA A 327 5.38 0.70 -17.97
N PRO A 328 4.59 -0.39 -18.06
CA PRO A 328 3.29 -0.46 -17.40
C PRO A 328 3.30 -0.96 -15.95
N ASN A 329 4.43 -1.47 -15.45
CA ASN A 329 4.46 -2.14 -14.16
C ASN A 329 5.75 -1.84 -13.38
N GLU A 330 5.71 -2.14 -12.08
CA GLU A 330 6.82 -1.91 -11.15
C GLU A 330 8.09 -2.67 -11.52
N GLU A 331 7.98 -3.83 -12.17
CA GLU A 331 9.14 -4.61 -12.60
C GLU A 331 9.98 -3.82 -13.61
N VAL A 332 9.32 -3.20 -14.59
CA VAL A 332 10.00 -2.31 -15.55
C VAL A 332 10.56 -1.09 -14.84
N TRP A 333 9.84 -0.50 -13.89
CA TRP A 333 10.31 0.68 -13.16
C TRP A 333 11.57 0.36 -12.34
N ARG A 334 11.65 -0.82 -11.71
CA ARG A 334 12.86 -1.28 -11.02
C ARG A 334 14.05 -1.43 -11.97
N GLN A 335 13.84 -1.96 -13.17
CA GLN A 335 14.91 -2.02 -14.18
C GLN A 335 15.41 -0.62 -14.53
N ILE A 336 14.53 0.38 -14.59
CA ILE A 336 14.91 1.78 -14.84
C ILE A 336 15.65 2.37 -13.64
N GLU A 337 15.20 2.12 -12.41
CA GLU A 337 15.92 2.51 -11.18
C GLU A 337 17.34 1.90 -11.15
N ASP A 338 17.47 0.62 -11.50
CA ASP A 338 18.77 -0.07 -11.57
C ASP A 338 19.68 0.53 -12.65
N MET A 339 19.13 0.92 -13.81
CA MET A 339 19.86 1.66 -14.83
C MET A 339 20.33 3.03 -14.32
N CYS A 340 19.47 3.75 -13.60
CA CYS A 340 19.82 5.05 -13.00
C CYS A 340 20.99 4.89 -12.02
N ARG A 341 20.89 3.92 -11.09
CA ARG A 341 21.93 3.65 -10.09
C ARG A 341 23.25 3.19 -10.69
N SER A 342 23.23 2.39 -11.74
CA SER A 342 24.45 1.85 -12.36
C SER A 342 25.13 2.80 -13.35
N THR A 343 24.44 3.84 -13.83
CA THR A 343 24.97 4.77 -14.84
C THR A 343 24.94 6.23 -14.41
N ASN A 344 24.61 6.51 -13.14
CA ASN A 344 24.34 7.84 -12.59
C ASN A 344 23.40 8.67 -13.49
N ALA A 345 22.44 7.99 -14.13
CA ALA A 345 21.45 8.66 -14.97
C ALA A 345 20.25 9.06 -14.12
N SER A 346 19.58 10.15 -14.51
CA SER A 346 18.24 10.46 -14.04
C SER A 346 17.20 9.87 -14.99
N ALA A 347 16.02 9.49 -14.47
CA ALA A 347 14.91 9.05 -15.31
C ALA A 347 13.66 9.92 -15.08
N VAL A 348 12.93 10.20 -16.16
CA VAL A 348 11.76 11.07 -16.16
C VAL A 348 10.60 10.35 -16.84
N PRO A 349 9.55 9.97 -16.07
CA PRO A 349 8.31 9.48 -16.64
C PRO A 349 7.52 10.61 -17.31
N ILE A 350 7.05 10.36 -18.55
CA ILE A 350 6.03 11.18 -19.21
C ILE A 350 4.70 10.42 -19.15
N VAL A 351 3.72 11.02 -18.48
CA VAL A 351 2.42 10.39 -18.22
C VAL A 351 1.30 11.23 -18.85
N PRO A 352 0.38 10.62 -19.62
CA PRO A 352 -0.81 11.31 -20.10
C PRO A 352 -1.67 11.81 -18.93
N GLU A 353 -2.12 13.05 -19.02
CA GLU A 353 -3.07 13.61 -18.05
C GLU A 353 -4.40 12.88 -18.12
N SER A 354 -4.91 12.54 -16.94
CA SER A 354 -6.15 11.79 -16.78
C SER A 354 -6.60 11.89 -15.33
N GLU A 355 -7.90 12.02 -15.13
CA GLU A 355 -8.53 11.99 -13.80
C GLU A 355 -8.41 10.59 -13.15
N GLY A 356 -8.33 9.54 -13.98
CA GLY A 356 -8.31 8.16 -13.53
C GLY A 356 -9.68 7.68 -13.05
N THR A 357 -9.66 6.58 -12.31
CA THR A 357 -10.80 6.01 -11.59
C THR A 357 -10.33 5.59 -10.20
N ASP A 358 -11.25 5.09 -9.36
CA ASP A 358 -10.92 4.53 -8.04
C ASP A 358 -9.92 3.38 -8.08
N SER A 359 -9.72 2.73 -9.23
CA SER A 359 -8.88 1.56 -9.38
C SER A 359 -7.96 1.57 -10.60
N ASN A 360 -7.89 2.67 -11.36
CA ASN A 360 -7.01 2.78 -12.52
C ASN A 360 -6.51 4.23 -12.67
N PRO A 361 -5.23 4.47 -13.01
CA PRO A 361 -4.74 5.83 -13.27
C PRO A 361 -5.29 6.48 -14.54
N PHE A 362 -5.91 5.71 -15.44
CA PHE A 362 -6.51 6.20 -16.67
C PHE A 362 -8.04 6.16 -16.59
N SER A 363 -8.69 7.27 -16.92
CA SER A 363 -10.16 7.35 -16.99
C SER A 363 -10.69 6.57 -18.19
N ILE A 364 -12.01 6.35 -18.23
CA ILE A 364 -12.65 5.65 -19.35
C ILE A 364 -12.58 6.52 -20.62
N GLU A 365 -12.65 7.84 -20.51
CA GLU A 365 -12.45 8.78 -21.62
C GLU A 365 -11.04 8.71 -22.18
N ALA A 366 -10.02 8.61 -21.30
CA ALA A 366 -8.64 8.44 -21.73
C ALA A 366 -8.48 7.12 -22.51
N LEU A 367 -9.04 6.02 -21.98
CA LEU A 367 -9.08 4.72 -22.67
C LEU A 367 -9.78 4.81 -24.03
N ALA A 368 -10.91 5.52 -24.12
CA ALA A 368 -11.62 5.72 -25.38
C ALA A 368 -10.74 6.48 -26.39
N VAL A 369 -10.09 7.56 -26.00
CA VAL A 369 -9.16 8.29 -26.88
C VAL A 369 -8.00 7.40 -27.34
N PHE A 370 -7.45 6.58 -26.46
CA PHE A 370 -6.35 5.66 -26.81
C PHE A 370 -6.78 4.60 -27.82
N ILE A 371 -7.96 3.99 -27.64
CA ILE A 371 -8.53 3.04 -28.59
C ILE A 371 -8.79 3.73 -29.94
N HIS A 372 -9.41 4.90 -29.92
CA HIS A 372 -9.71 5.69 -31.12
C HIS A 372 -8.45 5.97 -31.95
N ARG A 373 -7.39 6.48 -31.31
CA ARG A 373 -6.10 6.74 -31.97
C ARG A 373 -5.48 5.48 -32.57
N VAL A 374 -5.62 4.33 -31.91
CA VAL A 374 -5.13 3.05 -32.44
C VAL A 374 -5.97 2.55 -33.61
N LEU A 375 -7.28 2.73 -33.58
CA LEU A 375 -8.18 2.34 -34.67
C LEU A 375 -8.07 3.25 -35.91
N GLN A 376 -7.42 4.40 -35.78
CA GLN A 376 -7.17 5.33 -36.90
C GLN A 376 -5.81 5.14 -37.58
N ARG A 377 -4.81 4.55 -36.91
CA ARG A 377 -3.46 4.40 -37.47
C ARG A 377 -3.38 3.26 -38.47
N ILE A 378 -2.41 3.34 -39.37
CA ILE A 378 -2.18 2.40 -40.48
C ILE A 378 -0.69 2.02 -40.49
N ASN A 379 -0.37 0.75 -40.70
CA ASN A 379 0.99 0.21 -40.83
C ASN A 379 1.89 0.52 -39.62
N HIS A 380 1.35 0.38 -38.41
CA HIS A 380 2.14 0.62 -37.21
C HIS A 380 3.17 -0.51 -36.99
N PRO A 381 4.46 -0.23 -36.70
CA PRO A 381 5.49 -1.27 -36.58
C PRO A 381 5.20 -2.37 -35.55
N GLY A 382 4.48 -2.02 -34.47
CA GLY A 382 4.02 -2.98 -33.46
C GLY A 382 2.79 -3.83 -33.86
N ASN A 383 2.30 -3.75 -35.11
CA ASN A 383 1.16 -4.49 -35.66
C ASN A 383 -0.17 -4.36 -34.87
N LEU A 384 -0.30 -3.27 -34.12
CA LEU A 384 -1.51 -2.92 -33.39
C LEU A 384 -2.09 -1.67 -34.03
N ASP A 385 -2.97 -1.78 -35.01
CA ASP A 385 -3.52 -0.65 -35.76
C ASP A 385 -4.94 -0.96 -36.26
N LYS A 386 -5.45 -0.16 -37.20
CA LYS A 386 -6.80 -0.35 -37.75
C LYS A 386 -7.01 -1.76 -38.33
N ALA A 387 -5.98 -2.39 -38.89
CA ALA A 387 -6.07 -3.71 -39.50
C ALA A 387 -6.00 -4.85 -38.47
N SER A 388 -5.59 -4.57 -37.23
CA SER A 388 -5.52 -5.60 -36.19
C SER A 388 -6.91 -6.14 -35.84
N PRO A 389 -7.12 -7.46 -35.84
CA PRO A 389 -8.45 -8.04 -35.64
C PRO A 389 -8.95 -7.96 -34.19
N ASN A 390 -8.07 -7.73 -33.20
CA ASN A 390 -8.41 -7.73 -31.77
C ASN A 390 -7.83 -6.50 -31.05
N ALA A 391 -7.83 -5.33 -31.72
CA ALA A 391 -7.22 -4.12 -31.18
C ALA A 391 -7.86 -3.72 -29.84
N GLY A 392 -9.18 -3.77 -29.73
CA GLY A 392 -9.91 -3.48 -28.50
C GLY A 392 -9.47 -4.36 -27.33
N TYR A 393 -9.38 -5.68 -27.55
CA TYR A 393 -8.90 -6.61 -26.52
C TYR A 393 -7.49 -6.27 -26.03
N VAL A 394 -6.57 -6.01 -26.96
CA VAL A 394 -5.18 -5.67 -26.61
C VAL A 394 -5.12 -4.38 -25.79
N LEU A 395 -5.94 -3.37 -26.13
CA LEU A 395 -6.02 -2.13 -25.37
C LEU A 395 -6.56 -2.37 -23.95
N LEU A 396 -7.61 -3.20 -23.80
CA LEU A 396 -8.11 -3.61 -22.50
C LEU A 396 -7.06 -4.37 -21.69
N MET A 397 -6.26 -5.23 -22.32
CA MET A 397 -5.15 -5.92 -21.66
C MET A 397 -4.15 -4.92 -21.08
N PHE A 398 -3.70 -3.94 -21.87
CA PHE A 398 -2.79 -2.90 -21.38
C PHE A 398 -3.40 -2.02 -20.30
N TYR A 399 -4.67 -1.62 -20.44
CA TYR A 399 -5.40 -0.84 -19.44
C TYR A 399 -5.46 -1.58 -18.10
N ASN A 400 -5.71 -2.90 -18.13
CA ASN A 400 -5.79 -3.73 -16.93
C ASN A 400 -4.44 -4.01 -16.26
N LEU A 401 -3.29 -3.75 -16.90
CA LEU A 401 -1.98 -3.82 -16.24
C LEU A 401 -1.84 -2.79 -15.12
N TYR A 402 -2.60 -1.69 -15.19
CA TYR A 402 -2.62 -0.63 -14.18
C TYR A 402 -3.77 -0.77 -13.18
N ASN A 403 -4.54 -1.85 -13.24
CA ASN A 403 -5.68 -2.06 -12.35
C ASN A 403 -5.22 -2.27 -10.90
N GLY A 404 -5.91 -1.65 -9.95
CA GLY A 404 -5.61 -1.72 -8.52
C GLY A 404 -4.83 -0.52 -7.96
N LYS A 405 -4.52 0.50 -8.78
CA LYS A 405 -3.95 1.78 -8.35
C LYS A 405 -4.79 2.93 -8.90
N ASN A 406 -5.19 3.88 -8.05
CA ASN A 406 -5.83 5.11 -8.53
C ASN A 406 -4.79 6.11 -9.06
N ARG A 407 -5.24 7.21 -9.67
CA ARG A 407 -4.34 8.23 -10.26
C ARG A 407 -3.35 8.80 -9.25
N ARG A 408 -3.80 9.13 -8.03
CA ARG A 408 -2.96 9.73 -7.00
C ARG A 408 -1.86 8.78 -6.55
N GLU A 409 -2.20 7.52 -6.29
CA GLU A 409 -1.24 6.47 -5.92
C GLU A 409 -0.19 6.27 -7.01
N PHE A 410 -0.63 6.23 -8.26
CA PHE A 410 0.23 6.05 -9.42
C PHE A 410 1.23 7.21 -9.61
N GLU A 411 0.77 8.46 -9.55
CA GLU A 411 1.65 9.63 -9.66
C GLU A 411 2.60 9.73 -8.46
N SER A 412 2.11 9.45 -7.24
CA SER A 412 2.92 9.51 -6.02
C SER A 412 4.06 8.50 -6.07
N GLU A 413 3.80 7.27 -6.53
CA GLU A 413 4.85 6.25 -6.65
C GLU A 413 5.89 6.62 -7.71
N LEU A 414 5.48 7.17 -8.86
CA LEU A 414 6.43 7.63 -9.88
C LEU A 414 7.30 8.79 -9.35
N LEU A 415 6.71 9.73 -8.62
CA LEU A 415 7.44 10.83 -7.99
C LEU A 415 8.37 10.33 -6.89
N GLU A 416 7.95 9.38 -6.05
CA GLU A 416 8.79 8.79 -5.00
C GLU A 416 10.03 8.10 -5.60
N ARG A 417 9.87 7.42 -6.73
CA ARG A 417 10.94 6.66 -7.39
C ARG A 417 11.88 7.51 -8.23
N PHE A 418 11.34 8.48 -8.96
CA PHE A 418 12.07 9.21 -10.00
C PHE A 418 12.20 10.72 -9.72
N GLY A 419 11.57 11.23 -8.66
CA GLY A 419 11.64 12.62 -8.22
C GLY A 419 10.84 13.62 -9.03
N THR A 420 10.75 13.37 -10.32
CA THR A 420 10.08 14.25 -11.27
C THR A 420 9.10 13.46 -12.11
N LEU A 421 8.02 14.13 -12.51
CA LEU A 421 6.98 13.60 -13.38
C LEU A 421 6.60 14.68 -14.38
N VAL A 422 6.57 14.33 -15.66
CA VAL A 422 6.10 15.22 -16.73
C VAL A 422 4.69 14.80 -17.13
N LYS A 423 3.78 15.77 -17.18
CA LYS A 423 2.38 15.55 -17.54
C LYS A 423 2.17 15.95 -19.00
N MET A 424 1.66 15.01 -19.80
CA MET A 424 1.31 15.26 -21.19
C MET A 424 -0.20 15.50 -21.30
N PRO A 425 -0.64 16.70 -21.69
CA PRO A 425 -2.06 16.99 -21.89
C PRO A 425 -2.72 15.99 -22.83
N LEU A 426 -3.92 15.55 -22.47
CA LEU A 426 -4.66 14.55 -23.24
C LEU A 426 -6.10 14.98 -23.51
N LEU A 427 -6.84 15.33 -22.46
CA LEU A 427 -8.27 15.65 -22.50
C LEU A 427 -8.46 17.14 -22.16
N LYS A 428 -9.36 17.82 -22.88
CA LYS A 428 -9.75 19.19 -22.55
C LYS A 428 -10.52 19.22 -21.23
N SER A 429 -10.33 20.28 -20.45
CA SER A 429 -11.00 20.47 -19.15
C SER A 429 -12.49 20.79 -19.29
N ASP A 430 -12.89 21.46 -20.36
CA ASP A 430 -14.26 21.89 -20.68
C ASP A 430 -15.04 20.87 -21.54
N ARG A 431 -14.53 19.64 -21.67
CA ARG A 431 -15.12 18.61 -22.51
C ARG A 431 -16.50 18.18 -22.00
N LYS A 432 -17.37 17.80 -22.95
CA LYS A 432 -18.65 17.14 -22.63
C LYS A 432 -18.41 15.72 -22.06
N PRO A 433 -19.34 15.17 -21.28
CA PRO A 433 -19.27 13.79 -20.78
C PRO A 433 -19.23 12.75 -21.91
N LEU A 434 -18.68 11.57 -21.61
CA LEU A 434 -18.63 10.44 -22.54
C LEU A 434 -20.04 10.00 -22.98
N PRO A 435 -20.34 9.95 -24.30
CA PRO A 435 -21.61 9.45 -24.80
C PRO A 435 -21.92 8.04 -24.31
N ASP A 436 -23.19 7.80 -23.98
CA ASP A 436 -23.65 6.50 -23.46
C ASP A 436 -23.28 5.30 -24.35
N PRO A 437 -23.34 5.37 -25.69
CA PRO A 437 -22.89 4.26 -26.53
C PRO A 437 -21.42 3.89 -26.31
N LEU A 438 -20.54 4.89 -26.19
CA LEU A 438 -19.11 4.70 -25.94
C LEU A 438 -18.86 4.13 -24.54
N LYS A 439 -19.58 4.64 -23.54
CA LYS A 439 -19.49 4.15 -22.17
C LYS A 439 -19.95 2.68 -22.08
N SER A 440 -21.11 2.36 -22.65
CA SER A 440 -21.70 1.03 -22.61
C SER A 440 -20.80 -0.01 -23.30
N ILE A 441 -20.22 0.30 -24.46
CA ILE A 441 -19.38 -0.68 -25.18
C ILE A 441 -18.05 -0.94 -24.45
N LEU A 442 -17.50 0.07 -23.75
CA LEU A 442 -16.30 -0.08 -22.93
C LEU A 442 -16.59 -0.85 -21.65
N ASP A 443 -17.70 -0.57 -20.98
CA ASP A 443 -18.15 -1.30 -19.77
C ASP A 443 -18.41 -2.78 -20.08
N GLU A 444 -19.02 -3.06 -21.23
CA GLU A 444 -19.19 -4.43 -21.72
C GLU A 444 -17.84 -5.11 -21.97
N GLY A 445 -16.92 -4.44 -22.66
CA GLY A 445 -15.58 -4.97 -22.94
C GLY A 445 -14.78 -5.27 -21.68
N MET A 446 -14.81 -4.36 -20.69
CA MET A 446 -14.19 -4.57 -19.40
C MET A 446 -14.79 -5.76 -18.64
N SER A 447 -16.10 -5.96 -18.75
CA SER A 447 -16.80 -7.09 -18.15
C SER A 447 -16.43 -8.41 -18.82
N LEU A 448 -16.39 -8.43 -20.16
CA LEU A 448 -15.95 -9.58 -20.94
C LEU A 448 -14.48 -9.91 -20.69
N PHE A 449 -13.62 -8.89 -20.55
CA PHE A 449 -12.20 -9.08 -20.19
C PHE A 449 -12.04 -9.77 -18.84
N LYS A 450 -12.81 -9.34 -17.82
CA LYS A 450 -12.80 -9.96 -16.49
C LYS A 450 -13.24 -11.42 -16.56
N LEU A 451 -14.33 -11.72 -17.27
CA LEU A 451 -14.82 -13.08 -17.45
C LEU A 451 -13.77 -13.96 -18.14
N HIS A 452 -13.22 -13.49 -19.25
CA HIS A 452 -12.19 -14.22 -20.01
C HIS A 452 -10.94 -14.49 -19.17
N ASN A 453 -10.40 -13.45 -18.53
CA ASN A 453 -9.20 -13.59 -17.70
C ASN A 453 -9.43 -14.50 -16.49
N SER A 454 -10.63 -14.50 -15.89
CA SER A 454 -10.96 -15.39 -14.77
C SER A 454 -11.02 -16.86 -15.14
N LYS A 455 -11.43 -17.18 -16.38
CA LYS A 455 -11.61 -18.56 -16.85
C LYS A 455 -10.39 -19.10 -17.60
N HIS A 456 -9.71 -18.26 -18.37
CA HIS A 456 -8.66 -18.67 -19.30
C HIS A 456 -7.30 -18.01 -19.02
N GLY A 457 -7.20 -17.14 -18.01
CA GLY A 457 -5.98 -16.38 -17.74
C GLY A 457 -5.55 -15.54 -18.94
N ARG A 458 -4.29 -15.69 -19.35
CA ARG A 458 -3.67 -14.92 -20.47
C ARG A 458 -3.94 -15.52 -21.86
N LEU A 459 -4.92 -16.41 -22.01
CA LEU A 459 -5.24 -17.00 -23.31
C LEU A 459 -5.67 -15.90 -24.31
N GLU A 460 -5.24 -16.01 -25.56
CA GLU A 460 -5.63 -15.12 -26.65
C GLU A 460 -7.17 -15.09 -26.84
N PRO A 461 -7.76 -13.94 -27.22
CA PRO A 461 -9.21 -13.80 -27.39
C PRO A 461 -9.74 -14.61 -28.59
N SER A 462 -8.87 -14.94 -29.54
CA SER A 462 -9.18 -15.82 -30.67
C SER A 462 -9.27 -17.31 -30.28
N LYS A 463 -9.00 -17.63 -29.01
CA LYS A 463 -8.99 -18.97 -28.43
C LYS A 463 -9.87 -19.01 -27.17
N GLY A 464 -10.29 -20.21 -26.76
CA GLY A 464 -11.12 -20.42 -25.57
C GLY A 464 -12.63 -20.24 -25.82
N SER A 465 -13.41 -20.30 -24.74
CA SER A 465 -14.88 -20.35 -24.83
C SER A 465 -15.55 -19.02 -25.17
N TYR A 466 -14.86 -17.88 -25.06
CA TYR A 466 -15.43 -16.54 -25.32
C TYR A 466 -15.05 -15.98 -26.70
N LYS A 467 -14.54 -16.82 -27.62
CA LYS A 467 -14.05 -16.39 -28.94
C LYS A 467 -15.11 -15.64 -29.75
N ARG A 468 -16.36 -16.12 -29.72
CA ARG A 468 -17.46 -15.54 -30.51
C ARG A 468 -17.86 -14.17 -29.97
N GLU A 469 -17.91 -14.07 -28.64
CA GLU A 469 -18.23 -12.87 -27.89
C GLU A 469 -17.18 -11.79 -28.13
N TRP A 470 -15.89 -12.14 -28.12
CA TRP A 470 -14.82 -11.20 -28.48
C TRP A 470 -14.94 -10.68 -29.91
N ALA A 471 -15.19 -11.55 -30.88
CA ALA A 471 -15.34 -11.14 -32.28
C ALA A 471 -16.57 -10.21 -32.48
N GLN A 472 -17.69 -10.52 -31.81
CA GLN A 472 -18.89 -9.69 -31.85
C GLN A 472 -18.70 -8.35 -31.15
N TRP A 473 -18.03 -8.35 -29.99
CA TRP A 473 -17.72 -7.14 -29.24
C TRP A 473 -16.78 -6.22 -30.02
N GLU A 474 -15.70 -6.76 -30.60
CA GLU A 474 -14.75 -5.96 -31.38
C GLU A 474 -15.41 -5.30 -32.61
N LYS A 475 -16.32 -6.01 -33.29
CA LYS A 475 -17.10 -5.46 -34.40
C LYS A 475 -17.94 -4.27 -33.94
N ARG A 476 -18.72 -4.45 -32.87
CA ARG A 476 -19.56 -3.37 -32.31
C ARG A 476 -18.74 -2.21 -31.75
N LEU A 477 -17.60 -2.49 -31.12
CA LEU A 477 -16.64 -1.47 -30.67
C LEU A 477 -16.26 -0.55 -31.84
N ARG A 478 -15.90 -1.12 -32.99
CA ARG A 478 -15.50 -0.34 -34.17
C ARG A 478 -16.65 0.48 -34.74
N GLU A 479 -17.85 -0.09 -34.81
CA GLU A 479 -19.06 0.62 -35.28
C GLU A 479 -19.39 1.80 -34.37
N VAL A 480 -19.40 1.59 -33.05
CA VAL A 480 -19.67 2.64 -32.05
C VAL A 480 -18.61 3.72 -32.09
N PHE A 481 -17.33 3.36 -32.18
CA PHE A 481 -16.23 4.34 -32.25
C PHE A 481 -16.25 5.14 -33.55
N ALA A 482 -16.55 4.51 -34.68
CA ALA A 482 -16.71 5.20 -35.96
C ALA A 482 -17.86 6.20 -35.90
N GLY A 483 -19.00 5.83 -35.32
CA GLY A 483 -20.16 6.71 -35.16
C GLY A 483 -19.97 7.85 -34.16
N ASN A 484 -18.93 7.81 -33.31
CA ASN A 484 -18.64 8.83 -32.30
C ASN A 484 -17.27 9.51 -32.52
N ALA A 485 -16.70 9.42 -33.74
CA ALA A 485 -15.37 9.93 -34.05
C ALA A 485 -15.25 11.45 -33.82
N ASP A 486 -16.27 12.23 -34.20
CA ASP A 486 -16.27 13.70 -34.03
C ASP A 486 -16.21 14.09 -32.56
N TYR A 487 -16.99 13.42 -31.70
CA TYR A 487 -16.92 13.60 -30.26
C TYR A 487 -15.50 13.28 -29.74
N LEU A 488 -14.96 12.11 -30.10
CA LEU A 488 -13.64 11.66 -29.65
C LEU A 488 -12.52 12.61 -30.10
N ASN A 489 -12.62 13.19 -31.29
CA ASN A 489 -11.70 14.21 -31.77
C ASN A 489 -11.86 15.53 -30.99
N SER A 490 -13.10 15.93 -30.68
CA SER A 490 -13.39 17.22 -30.04
C SER A 490 -12.84 17.35 -28.61
N ILE A 491 -12.80 16.25 -27.85
CA ILE A 491 -12.40 16.24 -26.44
C ILE A 491 -10.89 16.19 -26.21
N GLN A 492 -10.11 15.92 -27.25
CA GLN A 492 -8.66 15.80 -27.17
C GLN A 492 -7.99 17.17 -27.16
N VAL A 493 -6.93 17.33 -26.37
CA VAL A 493 -6.03 18.47 -26.50
C VAL A 493 -5.26 18.33 -27.84
N PRO A 494 -5.16 19.39 -28.66
CA PRO A 494 -4.35 19.39 -29.87
C PRO A 494 -2.91 18.92 -29.60
N PHE A 495 -2.38 18.07 -30.49
CA PHE A 495 -1.11 17.39 -30.23
C PHE A 495 0.10 18.33 -30.20
N ASP A 496 0.09 19.37 -31.03
CA ASP A 496 1.09 20.45 -31.06
C ASP A 496 1.17 21.18 -29.71
N ILE A 497 0.03 21.47 -29.08
CA ILE A 497 -0.03 22.07 -27.75
C ILE A 497 0.55 21.12 -26.70
N ALA A 498 0.18 19.83 -26.76
CA ALA A 498 0.70 18.82 -25.84
C ALA A 498 2.23 18.68 -25.96
N VAL A 499 2.77 18.65 -27.18
CA VAL A 499 4.21 18.61 -27.45
C VAL A 499 4.91 19.84 -26.88
N LYS A 500 4.38 21.04 -27.11
CA LYS A 500 4.96 22.29 -26.60
C LYS A 500 5.06 22.28 -25.07
N GLN A 501 3.99 21.88 -24.38
CA GLN A 501 3.98 21.82 -22.91
C GLN A 501 4.90 20.74 -22.35
N VAL A 502 5.00 19.58 -23.01
CA VAL A 502 5.95 18.53 -22.60
C VAL A 502 7.39 19.00 -22.76
N ILE A 503 7.73 19.65 -23.88
CA ILE A 503 9.07 20.19 -24.13
C ILE A 503 9.42 21.26 -23.09
N GLU A 504 8.49 22.15 -22.74
CA GLU A 504 8.68 23.18 -21.72
C GLU A 504 8.94 22.56 -20.34
N GLN A 505 8.13 21.59 -19.91
CA GLN A 505 8.38 20.85 -18.67
C GLN A 505 9.73 20.15 -18.69
N LEU A 506 10.11 19.49 -19.80
CA LEU A 506 11.41 18.82 -19.91
C LEU A 506 12.59 19.79 -19.84
N LYS A 507 12.47 21.02 -20.40
CA LYS A 507 13.48 22.07 -20.25
C LYS A 507 13.70 22.44 -18.78
N ASP A 508 12.64 22.46 -17.98
CA ASP A 508 12.75 22.77 -16.55
C ASP A 508 13.47 21.64 -15.80
N VAL A 509 13.22 20.39 -16.20
CA VAL A 509 13.94 19.24 -15.65
C VAL A 509 15.43 19.28 -16.00
N THR A 510 15.77 19.56 -17.27
CA THR A 510 17.18 19.60 -17.72
C THR A 510 17.98 20.75 -17.11
N LYS A 511 17.35 21.87 -16.77
CA LYS A 511 17.98 23.01 -16.09
C LYS A 511 18.25 22.77 -14.59
N GLY A 512 17.89 21.62 -14.03
CA GLY A 512 18.18 21.28 -12.63
C GLY A 512 17.21 21.88 -11.62
N ALA A 513 16.04 22.37 -12.04
CA ALA A 513 15.04 22.95 -11.14
C ALA A 513 14.40 21.91 -10.19
N LYS A 514 14.58 20.61 -10.45
CA LYS A 514 14.10 19.51 -9.59
C LYS A 514 15.17 18.42 -9.50
N ARG A 515 15.84 18.33 -8.35
CA ARG A 515 16.73 17.21 -8.02
C ARG A 515 15.91 15.91 -7.97
N THR A 516 16.45 14.84 -8.53
CA THR A 516 16.07 13.48 -8.19
C THR A 516 16.26 13.29 -6.67
N PRO A 517 15.30 12.67 -5.95
CA PRO A 517 15.51 12.30 -4.57
C PRO A 517 16.68 11.33 -4.53
N ASP A 518 17.54 11.47 -3.52
CA ASP A 518 18.56 10.47 -3.22
C ASP A 518 17.87 9.10 -3.18
N THR A 519 18.22 8.25 -4.14
CA THR A 519 17.62 6.92 -4.33
C THR A 519 18.09 5.90 -3.29
N GLU A 520 18.58 6.37 -2.14
CA GLU A 520 18.35 5.61 -0.94
C GLU A 520 16.84 5.60 -0.72
N LYS A 521 16.18 4.49 -1.13
CA LYS A 521 14.93 4.09 -0.47
C LYS A 521 15.16 4.32 1.02
N ARG A 522 14.59 5.39 1.59
CA ARG A 522 14.52 5.54 3.03
C ARG A 522 13.86 4.26 3.47
N LYS A 523 14.67 3.38 4.08
CA LYS A 523 14.20 2.10 4.58
C LYS A 523 13.06 2.45 5.53
N PHE A 524 11.82 2.30 5.10
CA PHE A 524 10.64 2.39 5.97
C PHE A 524 10.72 1.40 7.14
N GLY A 525 11.73 0.51 7.16
CA GLY A 525 12.14 -0.28 8.31
C GLY A 525 12.64 0.51 9.53
N ASN A 526 13.15 1.74 9.36
CA ASN A 526 13.77 2.52 10.43
C ASN A 526 12.89 3.62 11.03
N ILE A 527 11.66 3.86 10.55
CA ILE A 527 10.78 4.85 11.19
C ILE A 527 10.46 4.38 12.62
N VAL A 528 10.89 5.17 13.59
CA VAL A 528 10.73 4.95 15.03
C VAL A 528 9.53 5.75 15.54
N TYR A 529 9.31 6.98 15.06
CA TYR A 529 8.16 7.79 15.48
C TYR A 529 7.74 8.84 14.43
N ALA A 530 6.50 9.33 14.56
CA ALA A 530 5.99 10.50 13.86
C ALA A 530 5.98 11.69 14.82
N ALA A 531 6.44 12.85 14.36
CA ALA A 531 6.48 14.06 15.17
C ALA A 531 6.31 15.33 14.34
N VAL A 532 5.87 16.39 15.00
CA VAL A 532 5.94 17.76 14.47
C VAL A 532 7.29 18.34 14.87
N ALA A 533 8.18 18.54 13.91
CA ALA A 533 9.47 19.20 14.10
C ALA A 533 9.27 20.71 14.22
N LEU A 534 9.82 21.30 15.28
CA LEU A 534 9.63 22.71 15.62
C LEU A 534 10.92 23.51 15.33
N PRO A 535 10.81 24.74 14.82
CA PRO A 535 11.96 25.63 14.67
C PRO A 535 12.58 25.96 16.04
N VAL A 536 13.83 25.54 16.25
CA VAL A 536 14.54 25.75 17.53
C VAL A 536 14.67 27.23 17.88
N VAL A 537 14.85 28.10 16.89
CA VAL A 537 14.97 29.55 17.08
C VAL A 537 13.68 30.13 17.69
N GLU A 538 12.52 29.69 17.21
CA GLU A 538 11.22 30.14 17.73
C GLU A 538 10.96 29.59 19.14
N ILE A 539 11.36 28.34 19.41
CA ILE A 539 11.27 27.75 20.75
C ILE A 539 12.18 28.48 21.74
N ARG A 540 13.39 28.87 21.35
CA ARG A 540 14.28 29.69 22.21
C ARG A 540 13.66 31.05 22.49
N SER A 541 13.16 31.74 21.46
CA SER A 541 12.46 33.02 21.65
C SER A 541 11.25 32.90 22.59
N LEU A 542 10.52 31.78 22.54
CA LEU A 542 9.44 31.49 23.48
C LEU A 542 9.96 31.34 24.92
N LEU A 543 11.05 30.59 25.13
CA LEU A 543 11.65 30.40 26.45
C LEU A 543 12.20 31.71 27.03
N ASP A 544 12.82 32.57 26.21
CA ASP A 544 13.29 33.90 26.64
C ASP A 544 12.13 34.78 27.11
N LYS A 545 11.01 34.75 26.39
CA LYS A 545 9.78 35.46 26.80
C LYS A 545 9.23 34.95 28.13
N LEU A 546 9.33 33.64 28.39
CA LEU A 546 8.91 33.05 29.66
C LEU A 546 9.85 33.42 30.81
N ALA A 547 11.16 33.42 30.57
CA ALA A 547 12.15 33.85 31.54
C ALA A 547 11.99 35.34 31.95
N ILE A 548 11.53 36.20 31.03
CA ILE A 548 11.22 37.60 31.36
C ILE A 548 9.97 37.71 32.27
N LYS A 549 8.97 36.83 32.07
CA LYS A 549 7.67 36.90 32.73
C LYS A 549 7.60 36.17 34.07
N ASP A 550 8.32 35.07 34.22
CA ASP A 550 8.25 34.21 35.42
C ASP A 550 9.65 34.04 36.07
N PRO A 551 9.85 34.52 37.31
CA PRO A 551 11.13 34.41 38.01
C PRO A 551 11.65 32.98 38.21
N LYS A 552 10.76 31.98 38.37
CA LYS A 552 11.14 30.58 38.56
C LYS A 552 11.59 29.95 37.25
N ALA A 553 10.90 30.28 36.14
CA ALA A 553 11.33 29.89 34.81
C ALA A 553 12.70 30.51 34.49
N LYS A 554 12.90 31.79 34.81
CA LYS A 554 14.18 32.49 34.65
C LYS A 554 15.31 31.77 35.38
N GLU A 555 15.14 31.54 36.69
CA GLU A 555 16.15 30.90 37.52
C GLU A 555 16.49 29.49 37.02
N PHE A 556 15.49 28.74 36.55
CA PHE A 556 15.71 27.41 36.00
C PHE A 556 16.48 27.47 34.68
N LEU A 557 16.04 28.28 33.72
CA LEU A 557 16.58 28.33 32.36
C LEU A 557 17.99 28.91 32.31
N GLU A 558 18.30 29.95 33.11
CA GLU A 558 19.65 30.55 33.17
C GLU A 558 20.71 29.57 33.67
N LYS A 559 20.33 28.58 34.49
CA LYS A 559 21.23 27.53 34.98
C LYS A 559 21.50 26.44 33.94
N LYS A 560 20.83 26.46 32.78
CA LYS A 560 20.95 25.42 31.74
C LYS A 560 21.60 26.01 30.48
N ASP A 561 22.60 25.31 29.95
CA ASP A 561 23.22 25.64 28.67
C ASP A 561 22.31 25.22 27.49
N LEU A 562 21.20 25.94 27.33
CA LEU A 562 20.20 25.65 26.30
C LEU A 562 20.69 25.98 24.89
N GLU A 563 21.66 26.90 24.75
CA GLU A 563 22.27 27.23 23.46
C GLU A 563 22.97 26.02 22.85
N ASN A 564 23.67 25.23 23.68
CA ASN A 564 24.34 24.02 23.22
C ASN A 564 23.45 22.77 23.33
N SER A 565 22.54 22.68 24.32
CA SER A 565 21.76 21.46 24.56
C SER A 565 20.52 21.31 23.68
N LEU A 566 19.82 22.41 23.36
CA LEU A 566 18.58 22.37 22.56
C LEU A 566 18.91 22.48 21.07
N GLN A 567 19.33 21.37 20.47
CA GLN A 567 19.63 21.29 19.03
C GLN A 567 18.42 20.91 18.17
N ARG A 568 17.41 20.27 18.77
CA ARG A 568 16.20 19.81 18.10
C ARG A 568 15.02 19.94 19.04
N ALA A 569 13.90 20.44 18.54
CA ALA A 569 12.63 20.48 19.25
C ALA A 569 11.56 19.78 18.41
N HIS A 570 10.75 18.93 19.03
CA HIS A 570 9.65 18.26 18.35
C HIS A 570 8.55 17.85 19.32
N VAL A 571 7.31 17.79 18.83
CA VAL A 571 6.18 17.16 19.53
C VAL A 571 5.97 15.77 18.96
N THR A 572 6.19 14.74 19.78
CA THR A 572 5.94 13.36 19.35
C THR A 572 4.43 13.11 19.24
N LEU A 573 4.00 12.66 18.06
CA LEU A 573 2.61 12.30 17.76
C LEU A 573 2.34 10.82 17.99
N ALA A 574 3.26 9.96 17.57
CA ALA A 574 3.20 8.54 17.89
C ALA A 574 4.57 7.88 17.79
N HIS A 575 4.85 6.96 18.71
CA HIS A 575 6.07 6.18 18.72
C HIS A 575 5.79 4.70 18.44
N LYS A 576 6.57 4.06 17.57
CA LYS A 576 6.39 2.68 17.12
C LYS A 576 6.36 1.66 18.26
N ARG A 577 7.18 1.86 19.30
CA ARG A 577 7.19 0.99 20.50
C ARG A 577 5.95 1.15 21.39
N SER A 578 5.36 2.34 21.43
CA SER A 578 4.23 2.64 22.33
C SER A 578 2.89 2.42 21.64
N HIS A 579 2.77 2.79 20.36
CA HIS A 579 1.50 2.82 19.63
C HIS A 579 1.47 1.89 18.41
N GLY A 580 2.59 1.22 18.10
CA GLY A 580 2.68 0.32 16.95
C GLY A 580 2.91 1.03 15.60
N VAL A 581 3.31 0.24 14.60
CA VAL A 581 3.66 0.73 13.25
C VAL A 581 2.46 1.39 12.56
N THR A 582 1.26 0.84 12.75
CA THR A 582 0.04 1.35 12.13
C THR A 582 -0.33 2.75 12.65
N ALA A 583 -0.16 3.01 13.94
CA ALA A 583 -0.42 4.34 14.50
C ALA A 583 0.56 5.37 13.96
N VAL A 584 1.85 5.02 13.85
CA VAL A 584 2.85 5.90 13.22
C VAL A 584 2.50 6.15 11.74
N ALA A 585 2.24 5.09 10.97
CA ALA A 585 1.91 5.20 9.55
C ALA A 585 0.62 6.00 9.28
N SER A 586 -0.31 6.08 10.24
CA SER A 586 -1.55 6.84 10.09
C SER A 586 -1.33 8.34 9.85
N TYR A 587 -0.20 8.90 10.30
CA TYR A 587 0.17 10.29 10.07
C TYR A 587 0.77 10.54 8.68
N GLY A 588 0.92 9.50 7.85
CA GLY A 588 1.49 9.63 6.49
C GLY A 588 0.67 10.56 5.59
N ILE A 589 -0.62 10.73 5.88
CA ILE A 589 -1.50 11.66 5.16
C ILE A 589 -1.11 13.14 5.38
N TYR A 590 -0.39 13.45 6.46
CA TYR A 590 0.04 14.79 6.85
C TYR A 590 1.55 15.02 6.66
N GLN A 591 2.28 14.07 6.06
CA GLN A 591 3.72 14.17 5.93
C GLN A 591 4.12 15.43 5.13
N GLN A 592 5.14 16.15 5.60
CA GLN A 592 5.62 17.41 5.03
C GLN A 592 4.58 18.54 5.04
N GLN A 593 3.52 18.43 5.85
CA GLN A 593 2.56 19.51 6.05
C GLN A 593 2.91 20.33 7.31
N GLN A 594 2.61 21.63 7.24
CA GLN A 594 2.76 22.55 8.36
C GLN A 594 1.61 22.35 9.36
N VAL A 595 1.95 22.14 10.62
CA VAL A 595 1.01 21.95 11.73
C VAL A 595 1.21 23.08 12.73
N PRO A 596 0.19 23.91 12.99
CA PRO A 596 0.25 24.89 14.07
C PRO A 596 0.22 24.18 15.43
N VAL A 597 1.10 24.59 16.35
CA VAL A 597 1.24 24.02 17.69
C VAL A 597 1.11 25.15 18.72
N ASP A 598 0.08 25.08 19.54
CA ASP A 598 -0.17 26.03 20.63
C ASP A 598 0.55 25.57 21.89
N PHE A 599 1.41 26.42 22.42
CA PHE A 599 2.14 26.20 23.67
C PHE A 599 1.37 26.83 24.83
N THR A 600 1.05 26.02 25.84
CA THR A 600 0.10 26.39 26.90
C THR A 600 0.70 26.43 28.31
N ALA A 601 1.77 25.67 28.56
CA ALA A 601 2.50 25.70 29.83
C ALA A 601 3.94 25.21 29.66
N LEU A 602 4.84 25.67 30.53
CA LEU A 602 6.18 25.11 30.73
C LEU A 602 6.19 24.30 32.02
N PHE A 603 6.62 23.04 31.93
CA PHE A 603 6.87 22.18 33.08
C PHE A 603 8.38 21.95 33.26
N PHE A 604 8.87 22.02 34.48
CA PHE A 604 10.26 21.71 34.78
C PHE A 604 10.46 21.13 36.19
N SER A 605 11.49 20.31 36.31
CA SER A 605 12.06 19.78 37.56
C SER A 605 13.58 19.82 37.45
N ASP A 606 14.29 19.44 38.51
CA ASP A 606 15.76 19.42 38.51
C ASP A 606 16.37 18.54 37.40
N LYS A 607 15.60 17.54 36.91
CA LYS A 607 16.06 16.55 35.94
C LYS A 607 15.59 16.78 34.51
N MET A 608 14.52 17.53 34.28
CA MET A 608 13.92 17.65 32.95
C MET A 608 12.97 18.85 32.83
N ALA A 609 12.81 19.35 31.61
CA ALA A 609 11.85 20.38 31.26
C ALA A 609 11.18 20.10 29.91
N ALA A 610 9.88 20.41 29.81
CA ALA A 610 9.09 20.27 28.59
C ALA A 610 7.97 21.31 28.52
N LEU A 611 7.60 21.70 27.30
CA LEU A 611 6.45 22.56 27.06
C LEU A 611 5.21 21.71 26.73
N GLU A 612 4.09 21.98 27.39
CA GLU A 612 2.77 21.41 27.11
C GLU A 612 2.19 22.02 25.84
N THR A 613 1.68 21.17 24.94
CA THR A 613 1.21 21.59 23.62
C THR A 613 -0.20 21.14 23.29
N ARG A 614 -0.89 21.94 22.46
CA ARG A 614 -2.11 21.57 21.76
C ARG A 614 -1.86 21.68 20.27
N LEU A 615 -2.18 20.61 19.55
CA LEU A 615 -2.00 20.53 18.11
C LEU A 615 -3.22 21.10 17.40
N GLY A 616 -2.98 21.93 16.38
CA GLY A 616 -4.03 22.52 15.57
C GLY A 616 -4.51 21.61 14.43
N SER A 617 -5.12 22.23 13.41
CA SER A 617 -5.74 21.52 12.29
C SER A 617 -4.99 21.77 10.98
N VAL A 618 -5.00 20.76 10.10
CA VAL A 618 -4.48 20.86 8.74
C VAL A 618 -5.59 20.50 7.76
N ASN A 619 -5.86 21.36 6.77
CA ASN A 619 -6.96 21.19 5.82
C ASN A 619 -8.35 20.95 6.46
N GLY A 620 -8.57 21.52 7.66
CA GLY A 620 -9.81 21.34 8.42
C GLY A 620 -9.89 20.05 9.26
N GLU A 621 -8.87 19.18 9.21
CA GLU A 621 -8.78 18.00 10.06
C GLU A 621 -7.85 18.26 11.26
N GLN A 622 -8.31 17.98 12.49
CA GLN A 622 -7.53 18.15 13.70
C GLN A 622 -6.42 17.09 13.81
N VAL A 623 -5.18 17.53 14.01
CA VAL A 623 -4.05 16.62 14.23
C VAL A 623 -4.00 16.26 15.72
N CYS A 624 -4.33 15.02 16.08
CA CYS A 624 -4.28 14.57 17.48
C CYS A 624 -3.03 13.74 17.74
N SER A 625 -2.31 13.98 18.83
CA SER A 625 -1.26 13.07 19.29
C SER A 625 -1.88 11.80 19.89
N LYS A 626 -1.15 10.69 19.84
CA LYS A 626 -1.47 9.46 20.59
C LYS A 626 -0.91 9.47 22.01
N ASN A 627 0.01 10.38 22.33
CA ASN A 627 0.43 10.58 23.70
C ASN A 627 -0.69 11.28 24.48
N GLU A 628 -0.98 10.79 25.69
CA GLU A 628 -1.97 11.40 26.60
C GLU A 628 -1.62 12.86 26.93
N TRP A 629 -0.32 13.14 27.04
CA TRP A 629 0.22 14.47 27.27
C TRP A 629 1.15 14.89 26.13
N PRO A 630 0.64 15.59 25.11
CA PRO A 630 1.45 16.13 24.03
C PRO A 630 2.37 17.23 24.56
N HIS A 631 3.67 17.09 24.32
CA HIS A 631 4.67 18.02 24.81
C HIS A 631 5.90 18.07 23.88
N ALA A 632 6.67 19.13 24.00
CA ALA A 632 8.01 19.26 23.43
C ALA A 632 9.04 19.25 24.56
N THR A 633 9.92 18.24 24.60
CA THR A 633 11.01 18.17 25.58
C THR A 633 12.06 19.24 25.24
N ILE A 634 12.41 20.06 26.23
CA ILE A 634 13.34 21.19 26.08
C ILE A 634 14.71 20.84 26.64
N TRP A 635 14.75 20.15 27.77
CA TRP A 635 16.02 19.82 28.43
C TRP A 635 15.88 18.56 29.28
N THR A 636 16.95 17.77 29.36
CA THR A 636 17.09 16.68 30.33
C THR A 636 18.49 16.69 30.93
N ALA A 637 18.61 16.27 32.19
CA ALA A 637 19.88 16.07 32.86
C ALA A 637 20.67 14.92 32.21
N ALA A 638 21.99 14.92 32.36
CA ALA A 638 22.85 13.84 31.89
C ALA A 638 22.35 12.48 32.44
N GLY A 639 22.22 11.48 31.55
CA GLY A 639 21.70 10.15 31.89
C GLY A 639 20.17 10.05 32.00
N THR A 640 19.43 11.16 31.88
CA THR A 640 17.95 11.15 31.89
C THR A 640 17.40 11.12 30.45
N PRO A 641 16.69 10.06 30.06
CA PRO A 641 16.12 9.96 28.72
C PRO A 641 14.91 10.88 28.54
N ALA A 642 14.77 11.50 27.37
CA ALA A 642 13.65 12.39 27.03
C ALA A 642 12.25 11.78 27.25
N LYS A 643 12.11 10.44 27.17
CA LYS A 643 10.85 9.74 27.46
C LYS A 643 10.34 10.01 28.88
N GLU A 644 11.23 10.23 29.86
CA GLU A 644 10.81 10.50 31.24
C GLU A 644 10.04 11.82 31.38
N ALA A 645 10.19 12.75 30.43
CA ALA A 645 9.42 14.00 30.42
C ALA A 645 7.90 13.77 30.46
N ASN A 646 7.40 12.63 29.96
CA ASN A 646 5.97 12.26 30.07
C ASN A 646 5.45 12.22 31.53
N THR A 647 6.33 12.11 32.52
CA THR A 647 5.96 12.05 33.95
C THR A 647 5.86 13.44 34.60
N LEU A 648 6.23 14.53 33.91
CA LEU A 648 6.22 15.88 34.45
C LEU A 648 4.86 16.33 35.01
N PRO A 649 3.71 16.06 34.36
CA PRO A 649 2.40 16.38 34.94
C PRO A 649 2.14 15.66 36.26
N GLN A 650 2.52 14.37 36.34
CA GLN A 650 2.40 13.60 37.58
C GLN A 650 3.33 14.15 38.66
N LEU A 651 4.59 14.43 38.33
CA LEU A 651 5.54 15.03 39.26
C LEU A 651 5.06 16.39 39.77
N HIS A 652 4.38 17.18 38.94
CA HIS A 652 3.77 18.43 39.36
C HIS A 652 2.64 18.19 40.37
N SER A 653 1.77 17.20 40.14
CA SER A 653 0.72 16.82 41.09
C SER A 653 1.29 16.31 42.44
N GLU A 654 2.49 15.74 42.42
CA GLU A 654 3.24 15.30 43.61
C GLU A 654 4.06 16.43 44.26
N GLY A 655 4.01 17.66 43.74
CA GLY A 655 4.79 18.81 44.23
C GLY A 655 6.29 18.78 43.90
N LYS A 656 6.72 17.88 43.00
CA LYS A 656 8.12 17.66 42.60
C LYS A 656 8.52 18.34 41.28
N ALA A 657 7.56 18.96 40.58
CA ALA A 657 7.80 19.75 39.39
C ALA A 657 7.02 21.07 39.44
N THR A 658 7.54 22.08 38.77
CA THR A 658 6.92 23.40 38.63
C THR A 658 6.23 23.51 37.29
N ARG A 659 5.05 24.14 37.27
CA ARG A 659 4.27 24.50 36.08
C ARG A 659 4.20 26.03 35.98
N VAL A 660 4.47 26.57 34.81
CA VAL A 660 4.32 27.99 34.47
C VAL A 660 3.38 28.09 33.29
N ASP A 661 2.22 28.74 33.48
CA ASP A 661 1.19 28.85 32.44
C ASP A 661 1.55 29.90 31.38
N ILE A 662 1.11 29.67 30.14
CA ILE A 662 1.28 30.54 28.99
C ILE A 662 -0.11 31.01 28.55
N ASP A 663 -0.49 32.22 28.98
CA ASP A 663 -1.76 32.85 28.63
C ASP A 663 -1.53 34.27 28.09
N PRO A 664 -1.97 34.60 26.85
CA PRO A 664 -2.55 33.69 25.87
C PRO A 664 -1.55 32.64 25.35
N PRO A 665 -2.03 31.46 24.89
CA PRO A 665 -1.17 30.46 24.26
C PRO A 665 -0.37 31.05 23.10
N ILE A 666 0.86 30.58 22.92
CA ILE A 666 1.73 31.02 21.83
C ILE A 666 1.75 29.93 20.76
N THR A 667 1.40 30.27 19.53
CA THR A 667 1.40 29.32 18.40
C THR A 667 2.74 29.37 17.66
N ILE A 668 3.37 28.21 17.46
CA ILE A 668 4.52 28.02 16.55
C ILE A 668 4.16 26.95 15.55
N THR A 669 4.47 27.19 14.27
CA THR A 669 4.20 26.24 13.20
C THR A 669 5.39 25.30 13.01
N GLY A 670 5.13 23.99 13.06
CA GLY A 670 6.14 22.97 12.81
C GLY A 670 5.82 22.10 11.61
N LEU A 671 6.79 21.32 11.16
CA LEU A 671 6.66 20.40 10.02
C LEU A 671 6.44 18.98 10.52
N LEU A 672 5.37 18.32 10.09
CA LEU A 672 5.13 16.91 10.43
C LEU A 672 6.01 15.99 9.58
N ASP A 673 6.84 15.16 10.22
CA ASP A 673 7.69 14.18 9.54
C ASP A 673 7.90 12.88 10.35
N PHE A 674 8.56 11.93 9.72
CA PHE A 674 8.93 10.63 10.28
C PHE A 674 10.42 10.57 10.65
N PHE A 675 10.70 10.03 11.83
CA PHE A 675 12.04 9.96 12.42
C PHE A 675 12.44 8.54 12.81
#